data_AF-A0A947ALL3-F1
#
_entry.id   AF-A0A947ALL3-F1
#
_cell.length_a   1.000
_cell.length_b   1.000
_cell.length_c   1.000
_cell.angle_alpha   90.00
_cell.angle_beta   90.00
_cell.angle_gamma   90.00
#
_symmetry.space_group_name_H-M   'P 1'
#
loop_
_entity.id
_entity.type
_entity.pdbx_description
1 polymer ?
#
loop_
_entity_poly.entity_id
_entity_poly.type
_entity_poly.pdbx_seq_one_letter_code
_entity_poly.pdbx_strand_id
1 'polypeptide(L)'
;TKGLMGGLYWPDDGDVDPASMTQAMAKGARKYGAELTLHTLVTGIEQEKSGEWKVKTDKGDIVCEYVVNAGGLWAPEVSKMVGLEIPSIAIAHTHILYEKINAVEERDTMLPLVRDPDRSIYLRQEMDSLILGMYEANGQQWKKNGVPWDYAQEELNPDIDNISDCIEGGMERFPILGETGFKHVTAGPITYTPNGDPLVGPAYPLKNFFQACGYSFGITQAGGIGHYLAGWIMNGEPEIDLWHVDSRRFGSYANWAYNHEKIADTYPRLYSIFFPNEFRDAARPNRTSPIYEYQKAANAVFGDYYGWECPNWFGSDGVEKYENPSWRRSNAFEYVGNECKHMMNHVGIIDLTRFAKTRISGSGAKAWLNHMTCQKVPEQNGRIALCPMLDHNGNFKSDMTITRINEEEFFCVTASVGKKHDQHWMMMNLPEDGSVRMDDLTYKMGCFILAGPKSRDVLSKVIYGDVSNKAFKFSTSQEIYVGRTKCRINRMNYVGELGFEIFHPIEQQLSVYHTLMEAGKAFDIKLIGMHAMDSMRLEKGYLAWKSEMNVHHTPLETNIAWTVKLDKEFIGKEGILKQKENGVPLKLVCLVVDAKDSDPWGYNPILKDGERVGMTSSGGYGHRVGKSIALGYVKPEFAVPGTQMDVEILGRPRSAEVVPMPLYDPKNEKMKS
;
A
#
# COMPACT_ATOMS: atom_id res chain seq x y z
N THR A 1 24.72 2.93 30.85
CA THR A 1 23.44 3.71 30.77
C THR A 1 23.59 5.08 30.15
N LYS A 2 24.81 5.62 29.93
CA LYS A 2 25.02 6.86 29.19
C LYS A 2 24.32 6.79 27.82
N GLY A 3 23.58 7.83 27.45
CA GLY A 3 22.85 7.91 26.17
C GLY A 3 21.52 7.15 26.12
N LEU A 4 21.08 6.46 27.18
CA LEU A 4 19.72 5.89 27.24
C LEU A 4 18.71 6.96 27.63
N MET A 5 17.75 7.22 26.76
CA MET A 5 16.64 8.14 27.01
C MET A 5 15.39 7.43 27.56
N GLY A 6 15.23 6.14 27.24
CA GLY A 6 14.09 5.31 27.63
C GLY A 6 14.14 3.96 26.91
N GLY A 7 13.11 3.13 27.11
CA GLY A 7 12.95 1.85 26.42
C GLY A 7 11.48 1.45 26.36
N LEU A 8 11.13 0.68 25.32
CA LEU A 8 9.84 0.02 25.20
C LEU A 8 10.02 -1.43 25.67
N TYR A 9 9.20 -1.88 26.62
CA TYR A 9 9.29 -3.23 27.17
C TYR A 9 8.01 -4.00 26.87
N TRP A 10 8.16 -5.16 26.25
CA TRP A 10 7.07 -6.11 26.02
C TRP A 10 7.35 -7.37 26.82
N PRO A 11 6.60 -7.65 27.90
CA PRO A 11 6.92 -8.75 28.81
C PRO A 11 6.71 -10.14 28.19
N ASP A 12 5.88 -10.23 27.16
CA ASP A 12 5.54 -11.49 26.49
C ASP A 12 6.42 -11.79 25.26
N ASP A 13 7.38 -10.92 24.94
CA ASP A 13 8.32 -11.14 23.83
C ASP A 13 9.52 -11.99 24.26
N GLY A 14 10.24 -12.56 23.30
CA GLY A 14 11.39 -13.41 23.57
C GLY A 14 11.99 -14.06 22.32
N ASP A 15 12.58 -15.24 22.51
CA ASP A 15 13.16 -16.05 21.46
C ASP A 15 12.70 -17.51 21.53
N VAL A 16 12.90 -18.23 20.43
CA VAL A 16 12.55 -19.65 20.31
C VAL A 16 13.62 -20.33 19.47
N ASP A 17 13.93 -21.60 19.78
CA ASP A 17 14.75 -22.44 18.91
C ASP A 17 14.00 -22.70 17.58
N PRO A 18 14.47 -22.16 16.44
CA PRO A 18 13.80 -22.31 15.15
C PRO A 18 13.66 -23.78 14.70
N ALA A 19 14.65 -24.61 15.02
CA ALA A 19 14.65 -26.01 14.61
C ALA A 19 13.57 -26.79 15.37
N SER A 20 13.52 -26.62 16.70
CA SER A 20 12.49 -27.25 17.55
C SER A 20 11.09 -26.74 17.22
N MET A 21 10.92 -25.43 16.99
CA MET A 21 9.65 -24.85 16.55
C MET A 21 9.15 -25.49 15.24
N THR A 22 10.04 -25.62 14.24
CA THR A 22 9.72 -26.23 12.95
C THR A 22 9.31 -27.69 13.11
N GLN A 23 10.04 -28.47 13.92
CA GLN A 23 9.69 -29.87 14.19
C GLN A 23 8.38 -30.01 14.98
N ALA A 24 8.11 -29.11 15.92
CA ALA A 24 6.84 -29.07 16.65
C ALA A 24 5.66 -28.80 15.71
N MET A 25 5.80 -27.82 14.81
CA MET A 25 4.81 -27.53 13.77
C MET A 25 4.60 -28.71 12.82
N ALA A 26 5.69 -29.35 12.36
CA ALA A 26 5.63 -30.53 11.49
C ALA A 26 4.92 -31.72 12.17
N LYS A 27 5.17 -31.94 13.46
CA LYS A 27 4.47 -32.96 14.26
C LYS A 27 2.98 -32.63 14.37
N GLY A 28 2.65 -31.36 14.61
CA GLY A 28 1.27 -30.88 14.62
C GLY A 28 0.57 -31.13 13.28
N ALA A 29 1.19 -30.73 12.17
CA ALA A 29 0.65 -30.91 10.83
C ALA A 29 0.35 -32.39 10.53
N ARG A 30 1.29 -33.30 10.79
CA ARG A 30 1.08 -34.75 10.62
C ARG A 30 -0.05 -35.29 11.49
N LYS A 31 -0.15 -34.85 12.75
CA LYS A 31 -1.25 -35.24 13.65
C LYS A 31 -2.62 -34.89 13.07
N TYR A 32 -2.72 -33.80 12.31
CA TYR A 32 -3.95 -33.37 11.65
C TYR A 32 -4.06 -33.81 10.18
N GLY A 33 -3.24 -34.77 9.73
CA GLY A 33 -3.38 -35.43 8.43
C GLY A 33 -2.53 -34.87 7.30
N ALA A 34 -1.64 -33.90 7.56
CA ALA A 34 -0.71 -33.42 6.54
C ALA A 34 0.39 -34.46 6.25
N GLU A 35 0.69 -34.67 4.97
CA GLU A 35 1.83 -35.46 4.53
C GLU A 35 3.05 -34.56 4.31
N LEU A 36 4.22 -34.97 4.82
CA LEU A 36 5.47 -34.23 4.70
C LEU A 36 6.51 -35.11 4.00
N THR A 37 6.76 -34.83 2.72
CA THR A 37 7.70 -35.58 1.90
C THR A 37 9.00 -34.79 1.73
N LEU A 38 10.03 -35.19 2.45
CA LEU A 38 11.35 -34.55 2.42
C LEU A 38 12.24 -35.10 1.31
N HIS A 39 13.29 -34.35 0.96
CA HIS A 39 14.23 -34.68 -0.11
C HIS A 39 13.52 -34.92 -1.46
N THR A 40 12.46 -34.17 -1.73
CA THR A 40 11.67 -34.25 -2.96
C THR A 40 11.75 -32.89 -3.63
N LEU A 41 12.53 -32.82 -4.72
CA LEU A 41 12.79 -31.59 -5.43
C LEU A 41 11.65 -31.32 -6.40
N VAL A 42 11.01 -30.16 -6.28
CA VAL A 42 10.10 -29.66 -7.32
C VAL A 42 10.92 -29.24 -8.53
N THR A 43 10.63 -29.80 -9.69
CA THR A 43 11.36 -29.55 -10.95
C THR A 43 10.53 -28.77 -11.97
N GLY A 44 9.23 -28.67 -11.75
CA GLY A 44 8.33 -27.88 -12.58
C GLY A 44 6.93 -27.79 -11.98
N ILE A 45 6.20 -26.75 -12.36
CA ILE A 45 4.82 -26.53 -11.91
C ILE A 45 4.02 -26.08 -13.14
N GLU A 46 2.93 -26.77 -13.44
CA GLU A 46 2.05 -26.42 -14.54
C GLU A 46 0.59 -26.48 -14.12
N GLN A 47 -0.25 -25.61 -14.69
CA GLN A 47 -1.69 -25.68 -14.49
C GLN A 47 -2.31 -26.52 -15.60
N GLU A 48 -3.07 -27.55 -15.23
CA GLU A 48 -3.79 -28.40 -16.19
C GLU A 48 -5.04 -27.69 -16.70
N LYS A 49 -5.62 -28.22 -17.80
CA LYS A 49 -6.87 -27.68 -18.36
C LYS A 49 -8.06 -27.78 -17.42
N SER A 50 -8.01 -28.68 -16.42
CA SER A 50 -9.01 -28.76 -15.36
C SER A 50 -8.98 -27.56 -14.40
N GLY A 51 -7.88 -26.79 -14.40
CA GLY A 51 -7.61 -25.73 -13.43
C GLY A 51 -6.78 -26.19 -12.23
N GLU A 52 -6.59 -27.50 -12.06
CA GLU A 52 -5.70 -28.08 -11.05
C GLU A 52 -4.22 -27.83 -11.40
N TRP A 53 -3.38 -27.86 -10.39
CA TRP A 53 -1.94 -27.75 -10.51
C TRP A 53 -1.28 -29.12 -10.51
N LYS A 54 -0.37 -29.35 -11.46
CA LYS A 54 0.55 -30.48 -11.47
C LYS A 54 1.94 -30.00 -11.04
N VAL A 55 2.36 -30.43 -9.86
CA VAL A 55 3.70 -30.19 -9.32
C VAL A 55 4.58 -31.39 -9.67
N LYS A 56 5.52 -31.18 -10.58
CA LYS A 56 6.48 -32.20 -11.02
C LYS A 56 7.62 -32.30 -10.03
N THR A 57 7.96 -33.52 -9.63
CA THR A 57 9.07 -33.76 -8.71
C THR A 57 9.98 -34.88 -9.21
N ASP A 58 11.16 -35.00 -8.60
CA ASP A 58 12.09 -36.11 -8.84
C ASP A 58 11.57 -37.47 -8.33
N LYS A 59 10.47 -37.49 -7.57
CA LYS A 59 9.84 -38.71 -7.03
C LYS A 59 8.40 -38.95 -7.52
N GLY A 60 7.99 -38.25 -8.57
CA GLY A 60 6.67 -38.36 -9.17
C GLY A 60 5.86 -37.07 -9.07
N ASP A 61 4.83 -36.98 -9.90
CA ASP A 61 4.00 -35.78 -10.00
C ASP A 61 2.90 -35.78 -8.93
N ILE A 62 2.57 -34.60 -8.42
CA ILE A 62 1.48 -34.37 -7.46
C ILE A 62 0.45 -33.46 -8.14
N VAL A 63 -0.82 -33.88 -8.17
CA VAL A 63 -1.94 -33.06 -8.63
C VAL A 63 -2.66 -32.47 -7.42
N CYS A 64 -2.95 -31.17 -7.45
CA CYS A 64 -3.55 -30.45 -6.32
C CYS A 64 -4.35 -29.23 -6.78
N GLU A 65 -5.29 -28.77 -5.96
CA GLU A 65 -6.12 -27.60 -6.28
C GLU A 65 -5.40 -26.27 -5.99
N TYR A 66 -4.47 -26.27 -5.04
CA TYR A 66 -3.76 -25.09 -4.54
C TYR A 66 -2.26 -25.34 -4.40
N VAL A 67 -1.46 -24.33 -4.73
CA VAL A 67 0.00 -24.34 -4.51
C VAL A 67 0.40 -23.13 -3.68
N VAL A 68 1.25 -23.34 -2.66
CA VAL A 68 1.84 -22.26 -1.87
C VAL A 68 3.36 -22.29 -2.05
N ASN A 69 3.92 -21.23 -2.64
CA ASN A 69 5.36 -21.06 -2.71
C ASN A 69 5.90 -20.53 -1.39
N ALA A 70 6.41 -21.46 -0.57
CA ALA A 70 7.16 -21.20 0.65
C ALA A 70 8.66 -21.58 0.49
N GLY A 71 9.21 -21.44 -0.71
CA GLY A 71 10.55 -21.92 -1.07
C GLY A 71 11.73 -21.17 -0.44
N GLY A 72 11.51 -20.26 0.51
CA GLY A 72 12.58 -19.49 1.17
C GLY A 72 13.53 -18.83 0.16
N LEU A 73 14.81 -19.17 0.25
CA LEU A 73 15.88 -18.72 -0.65
C LEU A 73 15.60 -19.02 -2.13
N TRP A 74 14.88 -20.11 -2.42
CA TRP A 74 14.55 -20.58 -3.77
C TRP A 74 13.18 -20.10 -4.24
N ALA A 75 12.47 -19.27 -3.47
CA ALA A 75 11.16 -18.78 -3.87
C ALA A 75 11.16 -18.04 -5.23
N PRO A 76 12.21 -17.27 -5.62
CA PRO A 76 12.33 -16.73 -6.97
C PRO A 76 12.41 -17.82 -8.05
N GLU A 77 13.20 -18.87 -7.83
CA GLU A 77 13.35 -20.00 -8.76
C GLU A 77 12.04 -20.78 -8.91
N VAL A 78 11.34 -21.04 -7.80
CA VAL A 78 10.01 -21.68 -7.81
C VAL A 78 9.00 -20.81 -8.56
N SER A 79 9.02 -19.49 -8.36
CA SER A 79 8.12 -18.56 -9.08
C SER A 79 8.36 -18.57 -10.59
N LYS A 80 9.61 -18.70 -11.04
CA LYS A 80 9.95 -18.80 -12.47
C LYS A 80 9.33 -20.03 -13.13
N MET A 81 9.11 -21.13 -12.40
CA MET A 81 8.47 -22.35 -12.93
C MET A 81 7.05 -22.07 -13.44
N VAL A 82 6.36 -21.08 -12.88
CA VAL A 82 5.02 -20.65 -13.28
C VAL A 82 5.02 -19.32 -14.05
N GLY A 83 6.19 -18.90 -14.58
CA GLY A 83 6.33 -17.68 -15.37
C GLY A 83 6.25 -16.38 -14.56
N LEU A 84 6.44 -16.44 -13.24
CA LEU A 84 6.45 -15.26 -12.38
C LEU A 84 7.88 -14.84 -12.01
N GLU A 85 8.07 -13.52 -11.91
CA GLU A 85 9.25 -12.92 -11.29
C GLU A 85 8.81 -12.23 -10.00
N ILE A 86 9.42 -12.60 -8.88
CA ILE A 86 9.17 -11.98 -7.58
C ILE A 86 10.39 -11.19 -7.09
N PRO A 87 10.19 -10.05 -6.41
CA PRO A 87 11.29 -9.21 -5.98
C PRO A 87 11.85 -9.68 -4.63
N SER A 88 12.74 -10.68 -4.66
CA SER A 88 13.42 -11.19 -3.46
C SER A 88 14.88 -11.53 -3.76
N ILE A 89 15.80 -11.06 -2.92
CA ILE A 89 17.25 -11.37 -3.00
C ILE A 89 17.72 -11.79 -1.61
N ALA A 90 18.62 -12.79 -1.55
CA ALA A 90 19.25 -13.19 -0.30
C ALA A 90 20.37 -12.21 0.09
N ILE A 91 20.50 -11.92 1.38
CA ILE A 91 21.56 -11.08 1.96
C ILE A 91 22.22 -11.82 3.11
N ALA A 92 23.54 -11.70 3.24
CA ALA A 92 24.23 -12.21 4.40
C ALA A 92 23.83 -11.39 5.63
N HIS A 93 23.53 -12.08 6.73
CA HIS A 93 23.28 -11.48 8.04
C HIS A 93 24.13 -12.21 9.07
N THR A 94 24.75 -11.44 9.97
CA THR A 94 25.78 -11.95 10.88
C THR A 94 25.38 -11.78 12.34
N HIS A 95 25.66 -12.81 13.14
CA HIS A 95 25.60 -12.73 14.59
C HIS A 95 26.81 -13.42 15.24
N ILE A 96 27.16 -12.96 16.44
CA ILE A 96 28.32 -13.42 17.20
C ILE A 96 27.81 -14.07 18.49
N LEU A 97 28.17 -15.33 18.70
CA LEU A 97 28.03 -16.00 19.99
C LEU A 97 29.31 -15.77 20.79
N TYR A 98 29.17 -15.24 22.00
CA TYR A 98 30.31 -15.01 22.89
C TYR A 98 30.67 -16.29 23.67
N GLU A 99 31.86 -16.30 24.25
CA GLU A 99 32.25 -17.28 25.26
C GLU A 99 31.36 -17.17 26.51
N LYS A 100 31.48 -18.15 27.42
CA LYS A 100 30.71 -18.16 28.67
C LYS A 100 30.93 -16.87 29.47
N ILE A 101 29.84 -16.31 29.99
CA ILE A 101 29.83 -15.09 30.80
C ILE A 101 29.28 -15.41 32.19
N ASN A 102 30.14 -15.44 33.21
CA ASN A 102 29.73 -15.80 34.59
C ASN A 102 28.59 -14.92 35.11
N ALA A 103 28.61 -13.61 34.81
CA ALA A 103 27.54 -12.70 35.21
C ALA A 103 26.16 -12.99 34.57
N VAL A 104 26.13 -13.77 33.48
CA VAL A 104 24.90 -14.28 32.84
C VAL A 104 24.49 -15.60 33.48
N GLU A 105 25.43 -16.52 33.70
CA GLU A 105 25.19 -17.81 34.36
C GLU A 105 24.66 -17.66 35.79
N GLU A 106 25.20 -16.71 36.56
CA GLU A 106 24.85 -16.49 37.96
C GLU A 106 23.45 -15.85 38.15
N ARG A 107 22.69 -15.63 37.07
CA ARG A 107 21.35 -15.02 37.14
C ARG A 107 20.28 -16.08 37.37
N ASP A 108 19.35 -15.77 38.28
CA ASP A 108 18.17 -16.60 38.53
C ASP A 108 17.13 -16.54 37.40
N THR A 109 17.19 -15.51 36.55
CA THR A 109 16.24 -15.31 35.45
C THR A 109 16.96 -14.93 34.16
N MET A 110 16.41 -15.40 33.04
CA MET A 110 16.83 -14.99 31.70
C MET A 110 16.78 -13.46 31.55
N LEU A 111 17.77 -12.92 30.85
CA LEU A 111 17.76 -11.53 30.41
C LEU A 111 16.71 -11.35 29.31
N PRO A 112 16.01 -10.19 29.28
CA PRO A 112 15.15 -9.86 28.16
C PRO A 112 15.96 -9.71 26.88
N LEU A 113 15.36 -10.05 25.74
CA LEU A 113 15.91 -9.66 24.43
C LEU A 113 15.97 -8.14 24.34
N VAL A 114 17.11 -7.61 23.89
CA VAL A 114 17.34 -6.17 23.74
C VAL A 114 17.60 -5.84 22.28
N ARG A 115 17.01 -4.74 21.81
CA ARG A 115 17.38 -4.09 20.55
C ARG A 115 17.91 -2.70 20.87
N ASP A 116 19.00 -2.31 20.22
CA ASP A 116 19.51 -0.94 20.23
C ASP A 116 19.46 -0.40 18.79
N PRO A 117 18.34 0.24 18.40
CA PRO A 117 18.16 0.77 17.06
C PRO A 117 19.21 1.83 16.67
N ASP A 118 19.70 2.61 17.64
CA ASP A 118 20.70 3.67 17.39
C ASP A 118 22.03 3.11 16.91
N ARG A 119 22.31 1.83 17.20
CA ARG A 119 23.53 1.11 16.82
C ARG A 119 23.28 -0.01 15.83
N SER A 120 22.04 -0.21 15.38
CA SER A 120 21.64 -1.32 14.51
C SER A 120 22.02 -2.71 15.04
N ILE A 121 21.90 -2.94 16.35
CA ILE A 121 22.24 -4.22 17.01
C ILE A 121 21.09 -4.79 17.83
N TYR A 122 21.09 -6.10 18.01
CA TYR A 122 20.27 -6.79 19.00
C TYR A 122 21.09 -7.77 19.82
N LEU A 123 20.66 -8.01 21.05
CA LEU A 123 21.34 -8.86 22.03
C LEU A 123 20.31 -9.81 22.66
N ARG A 124 20.64 -11.09 22.75
CA ARG A 124 19.85 -12.06 23.52
C ARG A 124 20.75 -12.99 24.31
N GLN A 125 20.20 -13.56 25.38
CA GLN A 125 20.88 -14.59 26.15
C GLN A 125 20.80 -15.94 25.44
N GLU A 126 21.93 -16.64 25.37
CA GLU A 126 22.05 -18.01 24.88
C GLU A 126 22.69 -18.83 25.99
N MET A 127 21.87 -19.56 26.75
CA MET A 127 22.32 -20.31 27.94
C MET A 127 23.12 -19.44 28.93
N ASP A 128 24.41 -19.69 29.08
CA ASP A 128 25.36 -19.00 29.95
C ASP A 128 26.16 -17.90 29.22
N SER A 129 25.70 -17.49 28.04
CA SER A 129 26.36 -16.53 27.14
C SER A 129 25.35 -15.55 26.50
N LEU A 130 25.85 -14.72 25.59
CA LEU A 130 25.10 -13.74 24.82
C LEU A 130 25.34 -13.92 23.32
N ILE A 131 24.32 -13.62 22.52
CA ILE A 131 24.42 -13.47 21.07
C ILE A 131 24.17 -12.02 20.70
N LEU A 132 25.14 -11.41 20.01
CA LEU A 132 25.03 -10.08 19.40
C LEU A 132 24.79 -10.23 17.90
N GLY A 133 23.64 -9.80 17.39
CA GLY A 133 23.39 -9.70 15.96
C GLY A 133 23.28 -8.25 15.51
N MET A 134 23.50 -8.01 14.22
CA MET A 134 23.68 -6.65 13.70
C MET A 134 23.22 -6.48 12.26
N TYR A 135 22.88 -5.23 11.91
CA TYR A 135 22.56 -4.80 10.56
C TYR A 135 23.57 -3.73 10.14
N GLU A 136 24.63 -4.19 9.50
CA GLU A 136 25.75 -3.37 9.08
C GLU A 136 25.43 -2.48 7.89
N ALA A 137 26.16 -1.37 7.75
CA ALA A 137 25.89 -0.34 6.74
C ALA A 137 25.98 -0.88 5.30
N ASN A 138 26.84 -1.87 5.05
CA ASN A 138 27.06 -2.46 3.73
C ASN A 138 26.62 -3.93 3.73
N GLY A 139 25.33 -4.16 3.52
CA GLY A 139 24.78 -5.51 3.44
C GLY A 139 25.26 -6.28 2.20
N GLN A 140 25.72 -7.51 2.40
CA GLN A 140 26.29 -8.34 1.32
C GLN A 140 25.22 -9.20 0.65
N GLN A 141 24.70 -8.74 -0.47
CA GLN A 141 23.76 -9.54 -1.27
C GLN A 141 24.42 -10.79 -1.85
N TRP A 142 23.79 -11.94 -1.61
CA TRP A 142 24.30 -13.26 -1.94
C TRP A 142 23.52 -13.89 -3.09
N LYS A 143 24.24 -14.58 -3.99
CA LYS A 143 23.67 -15.39 -5.09
C LYS A 143 22.51 -14.71 -5.84
N LYS A 144 22.69 -13.45 -6.24
CA LYS A 144 21.69 -12.61 -6.94
C LYS A 144 21.07 -13.21 -8.21
N ASN A 145 21.73 -14.21 -8.81
CA ASN A 145 21.30 -14.88 -10.04
C ASN A 145 20.71 -16.27 -9.81
N GLY A 146 20.54 -16.67 -8.55
CA GLY A 146 19.92 -17.91 -8.14
C GLY A 146 20.77 -18.71 -7.17
N VAL A 147 20.08 -19.34 -6.22
CA VAL A 147 20.67 -20.18 -5.17
C VAL A 147 20.81 -21.61 -5.69
N PRO A 148 21.97 -22.27 -5.53
CA PRO A 148 22.13 -23.69 -5.88
C PRO A 148 21.09 -24.56 -5.14
N TRP A 149 20.51 -25.55 -5.83
CA TRP A 149 19.49 -26.44 -5.23
C TRP A 149 20.06 -27.39 -4.17
N ASP A 150 21.37 -27.61 -4.19
CA ASP A 150 22.11 -28.45 -3.24
C ASP A 150 22.68 -27.68 -2.04
N TYR A 151 22.48 -26.35 -1.98
CA TYR A 151 22.87 -25.56 -0.82
C TYR A 151 22.04 -25.96 0.42
N ALA A 152 22.71 -26.46 1.46
CA ALA A 152 22.07 -26.85 2.72
C ALA A 152 23.04 -26.73 3.91
N GLN A 153 22.64 -26.03 4.97
CA GLN A 153 23.35 -25.97 6.26
C GLN A 153 24.80 -25.45 6.18
N GLU A 154 25.14 -24.67 5.17
CA GLU A 154 26.46 -24.03 5.05
C GLU A 154 26.41 -22.57 5.51
N GLU A 155 27.30 -22.19 6.43
CA GLU A 155 27.51 -20.79 6.79
C GLU A 155 28.27 -20.06 5.66
N LEU A 156 27.96 -18.78 5.48
CA LEU A 156 28.74 -17.88 4.65
C LEU A 156 30.02 -17.49 5.42
N ASN A 157 31.06 -17.11 4.69
CA ASN A 157 32.26 -16.57 5.33
C ASN A 157 31.93 -15.22 5.97
N PRO A 158 32.07 -15.07 7.30
CA PRO A 158 31.82 -13.80 7.96
C PRO A 158 32.84 -12.74 7.54
N ASP A 159 32.37 -11.52 7.34
CA ASP A 159 33.21 -10.35 7.08
C ASP A 159 33.29 -9.51 8.36
N ILE A 160 34.31 -9.81 9.18
CA ILE A 160 34.49 -9.16 10.48
C ILE A 160 34.77 -7.66 10.34
N ASP A 161 35.51 -7.27 9.30
CA ASP A 161 35.84 -5.87 9.04
C ASP A 161 34.55 -5.08 8.74
N ASN A 162 33.64 -5.65 7.96
CA ASN A 162 32.35 -5.03 7.62
C ASN A 162 31.42 -4.81 8.83
N ILE A 163 31.54 -5.62 9.88
CA ILE A 163 30.69 -5.54 11.08
C ILE A 163 31.39 -4.89 12.29
N SER A 164 32.64 -4.45 12.13
CA SER A 164 33.46 -3.91 13.22
C SER A 164 32.79 -2.75 13.96
N ASP A 165 32.21 -1.78 13.24
CA ASP A 165 31.47 -0.65 13.83
C ASP A 165 30.31 -1.10 14.73
N CYS A 166 29.59 -2.15 14.32
CA CYS A 166 28.50 -2.73 15.11
C CYS A 166 29.00 -3.45 16.36
N ILE A 167 30.14 -4.16 16.25
CA ILE A 167 30.80 -4.80 17.38
C ILE A 167 31.23 -3.75 18.41
N GLU A 168 31.92 -2.70 17.96
CA GLU A 168 32.36 -1.59 18.82
C GLU A 168 31.16 -0.91 19.50
N GLY A 169 30.10 -0.63 18.74
CA GLY A 169 28.84 -0.10 19.30
C GLY A 169 28.20 -1.04 20.33
N GLY A 170 28.27 -2.35 20.10
CA GLY A 170 27.84 -3.38 21.04
C GLY A 170 28.65 -3.37 22.34
N MET A 171 29.98 -3.24 22.26
CA MET A 171 30.87 -3.14 23.42
C MET A 171 30.63 -1.84 24.19
N GLU A 172 30.42 -0.72 23.50
CA GLU A 172 30.07 0.55 24.16
C GLU A 172 28.73 0.46 24.92
N ARG A 173 27.74 -0.22 24.33
CA ARG A 173 26.42 -0.40 24.96
C ARG A 173 26.46 -1.41 26.10
N PHE A 174 27.18 -2.51 25.90
CA PHE A 174 27.28 -3.66 26.79
C PHE A 174 28.76 -3.98 27.07
N PRO A 175 29.41 -3.28 28.03
CA PRO A 175 30.85 -3.38 28.26
C PRO A 175 31.40 -4.79 28.48
N ILE A 176 30.59 -5.70 29.04
CA ILE A 176 30.95 -7.10 29.26
C ILE A 176 31.32 -7.85 27.96
N LEU A 177 30.78 -7.41 26.81
CA LEU A 177 31.13 -7.96 25.50
C LEU A 177 32.57 -7.61 25.10
N GLY A 178 33.10 -6.45 25.53
CA GLY A 178 34.48 -6.06 25.27
C GLY A 178 35.51 -6.84 26.10
N GLU A 179 35.06 -7.54 27.13
CA GLU A 179 35.88 -8.35 28.03
C GLU A 179 35.78 -9.86 27.72
N THR A 180 34.94 -10.25 26.75
CA THR A 180 34.61 -11.66 26.46
C THR A 180 35.02 -12.03 25.02
N GLY A 181 35.65 -13.19 24.85
CA GLY A 181 36.02 -13.68 23.52
C GLY A 181 34.81 -14.11 22.67
N PHE A 182 35.01 -14.20 21.35
CA PHE A 182 34.01 -14.78 20.46
C PHE A 182 34.14 -16.31 20.47
N LYS A 183 33.03 -17.01 20.72
CA LYS A 183 32.95 -18.46 20.61
C LYS A 183 32.70 -18.90 19.17
N HIS A 184 31.84 -18.19 18.46
CA HIS A 184 31.51 -18.47 17.06
C HIS A 184 30.91 -17.24 16.37
N VAL A 185 31.19 -17.09 15.08
CA VAL A 185 30.58 -16.05 14.24
C VAL A 185 29.84 -16.72 13.10
N THR A 186 28.52 -16.57 13.08
CA THR A 186 27.66 -17.14 12.04
C THR A 186 27.27 -16.05 11.07
N ALA A 187 27.52 -16.26 9.79
CA ALA A 187 26.91 -15.50 8.70
C ALA A 187 25.98 -16.41 7.89
N GLY A 188 24.72 -16.01 7.74
CA GLY A 188 23.70 -16.81 7.04
C GLY A 188 22.90 -15.98 6.03
N PRO A 189 22.43 -16.58 4.93
CA PRO A 189 21.60 -15.87 3.96
C PRO A 189 20.16 -15.71 4.47
N ILE A 190 19.63 -14.50 4.41
CA ILE A 190 18.23 -14.15 4.70
C ILE A 190 17.59 -13.55 3.45
N THR A 191 16.35 -13.90 3.14
CA THR A 191 15.64 -13.32 2.01
C THR A 191 15.11 -11.92 2.33
N TYR A 192 15.34 -10.97 1.43
CA TYR A 192 14.81 -9.61 1.52
C TYR A 192 14.01 -9.27 0.27
N THR A 193 12.90 -8.56 0.47
CA THR A 193 12.18 -7.85 -0.59
C THR A 193 12.60 -6.37 -0.60
N PRO A 194 12.26 -5.58 -1.63
CA PRO A 194 12.64 -4.17 -1.72
C PRO A 194 12.30 -3.31 -0.50
N ASN A 195 11.22 -3.63 0.23
CA ASN A 195 10.81 -2.91 1.43
C ASN A 195 11.05 -3.70 2.73
N GLY A 196 11.61 -4.91 2.66
CA GLY A 196 11.91 -5.76 3.82
C GLY A 196 10.76 -6.64 4.30
N ASP A 197 9.53 -6.37 3.86
CA ASP A 197 8.33 -7.16 4.21
C ASP A 197 8.18 -8.40 3.32
N PRO A 198 7.60 -9.50 3.82
CA PRO A 198 7.39 -10.69 3.02
C PRO A 198 6.38 -10.49 1.88
N LEU A 199 6.34 -11.45 0.96
CA LEU A 199 5.32 -11.60 -0.09
C LEU A 199 4.35 -12.69 0.35
N VAL A 200 3.12 -12.30 0.70
CA VAL A 200 2.09 -13.18 1.27
C VAL A 200 0.81 -13.06 0.44
N GLY A 201 0.14 -14.18 0.17
CA GLY A 201 -1.18 -14.19 -0.46
C GLY A 201 -1.17 -14.48 -1.98
N PRO A 202 -2.30 -14.29 -2.67
CA PRO A 202 -2.51 -14.73 -4.05
C PRO A 202 -1.50 -14.16 -5.06
N ALA A 203 -0.94 -15.02 -5.90
CA ALA A 203 0.07 -14.63 -6.89
C ALA A 203 -0.58 -14.19 -8.22
N TYR A 204 -0.66 -12.89 -8.47
CA TYR A 204 -1.16 -12.36 -9.75
C TYR A 204 -0.28 -12.84 -10.94
N PRO A 205 -0.87 -13.30 -12.07
CA PRO A 205 -2.29 -13.39 -12.40
C PRO A 205 -2.92 -14.79 -12.16
N LEU A 206 -2.21 -15.68 -11.46
CA LEU A 206 -2.54 -17.10 -11.35
C LEU A 206 -3.75 -17.35 -10.43
N LYS A 207 -4.51 -18.41 -10.73
CA LYS A 207 -5.60 -18.91 -9.88
C LYS A 207 -5.06 -19.98 -8.93
N ASN A 208 -5.39 -19.88 -7.65
CA ASN A 208 -5.01 -20.85 -6.61
C ASN A 208 -3.49 -21.06 -6.39
N PHE A 209 -2.65 -20.13 -6.85
CA PHE A 209 -1.23 -20.09 -6.52
C PHE A 209 -0.96 -18.95 -5.54
N PHE A 210 -0.29 -19.23 -4.44
CA PHE A 210 -0.03 -18.29 -3.35
C PHE A 210 1.47 -18.14 -3.11
N GLN A 211 1.87 -16.96 -2.64
CA GLN A 211 3.22 -16.69 -2.15
C GLN A 211 3.20 -16.67 -0.62
N ALA A 212 4.27 -17.20 -0.02
CA ALA A 212 4.59 -17.06 1.39
C ALA A 212 6.13 -17.08 1.50
N CYS A 213 6.78 -16.00 1.06
CA CYS A 213 8.23 -15.95 0.89
C CYS A 213 8.81 -14.54 1.11
N GLY A 214 10.14 -14.38 1.01
CA GLY A 214 10.80 -13.07 1.16
C GLY A 214 10.86 -12.56 2.61
N TYR A 215 10.91 -13.47 3.59
CA TYR A 215 10.90 -13.09 5.00
C TYR A 215 12.29 -12.64 5.48
N SER A 216 12.36 -11.41 5.99
CA SER A 216 13.47 -10.90 6.80
C SER A 216 13.40 -11.38 8.25
N PHE A 217 12.18 -11.58 8.79
CA PHE A 217 11.90 -11.99 10.18
C PHE A 217 11.02 -13.25 10.29
N GLY A 218 11.35 -14.29 9.50
CA GLY A 218 10.47 -15.44 9.28
C GLY A 218 10.04 -16.18 10.55
N ILE A 219 10.92 -16.36 11.53
CA ILE A 219 10.60 -17.10 12.77
C ILE A 219 9.50 -16.40 13.57
N THR A 220 9.61 -15.07 13.71
CA THR A 220 8.64 -14.25 14.46
C THR A 220 7.27 -14.22 13.79
N GLN A 221 7.23 -14.32 12.45
CA GLN A 221 6.03 -14.13 11.65
C GLN A 221 5.36 -15.46 11.26
N ALA A 222 6.08 -16.59 11.29
CA ALA A 222 5.63 -17.86 10.73
C ALA A 222 4.27 -18.35 11.28
N GLY A 223 4.07 -18.27 12.59
CA GLY A 223 2.82 -18.70 13.22
C GLY A 223 1.61 -17.88 12.76
N GLY A 224 1.73 -16.55 12.83
CA GLY A 224 0.67 -15.63 12.42
C GLY A 224 0.36 -15.70 10.92
N ILE A 225 1.39 -15.64 10.07
CA ILE A 225 1.19 -15.72 8.62
C ILE A 225 0.62 -17.09 8.21
N GLY A 226 1.09 -18.19 8.81
CA GLY A 226 0.51 -19.51 8.57
C GLY A 226 -0.99 -19.55 8.87
N HIS A 227 -1.42 -18.96 10.00
CA HIS A 227 -2.83 -18.85 10.38
C HIS A 227 -3.63 -18.03 9.37
N TYR A 228 -3.18 -16.80 9.06
CA TYR A 228 -3.94 -15.90 8.19
C TYR A 228 -3.97 -16.37 6.73
N LEU A 229 -2.87 -16.95 6.23
CA LEU A 229 -2.83 -17.50 4.87
C LEU A 229 -3.72 -18.73 4.72
N ALA A 230 -3.75 -19.62 5.72
CA ALA A 230 -4.69 -20.74 5.72
C ALA A 230 -6.14 -20.24 5.71
N GLY A 231 -6.46 -19.23 6.53
CA GLY A 231 -7.76 -18.57 6.51
C GLY A 231 -8.10 -17.98 5.13
N TRP A 232 -7.13 -17.35 4.48
CA TRP A 232 -7.29 -16.79 3.13
C TRP A 232 -7.59 -17.88 2.09
N ILE A 233 -6.86 -19.00 2.12
CA ILE A 233 -7.09 -20.13 1.20
C ILE A 233 -8.48 -20.74 1.41
N MET A 234 -8.91 -20.91 2.67
CA MET A 234 -10.20 -21.55 3.00
C MET A 234 -11.40 -20.64 2.72
N ASN A 235 -11.28 -19.34 3.01
CA ASN A 235 -12.41 -18.42 3.06
C ASN A 235 -12.41 -17.40 1.91
N GLY A 236 -11.36 -17.35 1.09
CA GLY A 236 -11.19 -16.38 0.00
C GLY A 236 -10.64 -15.02 0.44
N GLU A 237 -10.65 -14.70 1.74
CA GLU A 237 -10.11 -13.47 2.34
C GLU A 237 -9.40 -13.74 3.67
N PRO A 238 -8.37 -12.94 4.04
CA PRO A 238 -7.74 -13.02 5.35
C PRO A 238 -8.59 -12.33 6.42
N GLU A 239 -8.48 -12.78 7.68
CA GLU A 239 -9.17 -12.16 8.83
C GLU A 239 -8.69 -10.72 9.12
N ILE A 240 -7.44 -10.41 8.76
CA ILE A 240 -6.84 -9.09 8.90
C ILE A 240 -6.39 -8.52 7.57
N ASP A 241 -6.28 -7.19 7.48
CA ASP A 241 -5.73 -6.57 6.28
C ASP A 241 -4.23 -6.85 6.14
N LEU A 242 -3.90 -7.71 5.17
CA LEU A 242 -2.52 -8.09 4.85
C LEU A 242 -1.91 -7.25 3.71
N TRP A 243 -2.49 -6.10 3.33
CA TRP A 243 -2.03 -5.33 2.16
C TRP A 243 -0.53 -4.99 2.20
N HIS A 244 0.00 -4.67 3.38
CA HIS A 244 1.41 -4.33 3.54
C HIS A 244 2.36 -5.47 3.13
N VAL A 245 1.92 -6.72 3.32
CA VAL A 245 2.65 -7.93 2.95
C VAL A 245 2.09 -8.61 1.69
N ASP A 246 1.02 -8.09 1.09
CA ASP A 246 0.38 -8.70 -0.08
C ASP A 246 1.37 -8.83 -1.23
N SER A 247 1.45 -10.03 -1.83
CA SER A 247 2.39 -10.34 -2.91
C SER A 247 2.14 -9.52 -4.19
N ARG A 248 0.98 -8.87 -4.31
CA ARG A 248 0.56 -8.07 -5.46
C ARG A 248 0.90 -6.58 -5.32
N ARG A 249 1.50 -6.15 -4.20
CA ARG A 249 1.90 -4.75 -3.98
C ARG A 249 3.02 -4.25 -4.92
N PHE A 250 3.74 -5.18 -5.56
CA PHE A 250 4.78 -4.86 -6.54
C PHE A 250 4.31 -5.06 -7.98
N GLY A 251 4.61 -4.08 -8.85
CA GLY A 251 4.30 -4.10 -10.27
C GLY A 251 5.46 -4.63 -11.13
N SER A 252 5.34 -4.43 -12.45
CA SER A 252 6.43 -4.77 -13.40
C SER A 252 7.67 -3.89 -13.27
N TYR A 253 7.62 -2.86 -12.44
CA TYR A 253 8.73 -1.94 -12.16
C TYR A 253 9.76 -2.56 -11.20
N ALA A 254 9.38 -3.56 -10.41
CA ALA A 254 10.24 -4.23 -9.43
C ALA A 254 11.11 -5.33 -10.08
N ASN A 255 11.86 -4.91 -11.10
CA ASN A 255 12.78 -5.79 -11.83
C ASN A 255 14.08 -6.02 -11.04
N TRP A 256 14.99 -6.83 -11.59
CA TRP A 256 16.27 -7.16 -10.94
C TRP A 256 17.07 -5.94 -10.49
N ALA A 257 17.17 -4.87 -11.30
CA ALA A 257 17.94 -3.67 -10.97
C ALA A 257 17.29 -2.90 -9.80
N TYR A 258 15.97 -2.69 -9.87
CA TYR A 258 15.21 -2.06 -8.78
C TYR A 258 15.38 -2.82 -7.47
N ASN A 259 15.27 -4.15 -7.52
CA ASN A 259 15.40 -5.01 -6.35
C ASN A 259 16.82 -4.92 -5.76
N HIS A 260 17.85 -4.94 -6.60
CA HIS A 260 19.23 -4.82 -6.18
C HIS A 260 19.47 -3.52 -5.39
N GLU A 261 19.07 -2.38 -5.96
CA GLU A 261 19.30 -1.07 -5.35
C GLU A 261 18.44 -0.86 -4.09
N LYS A 262 17.14 -1.22 -4.13
CA LYS A 262 16.26 -1.06 -2.96
C LYS A 262 16.66 -1.95 -1.79
N ILE A 263 17.04 -3.21 -2.04
CA ILE A 263 17.44 -4.10 -0.94
C ILE A 263 18.76 -3.63 -0.30
N ALA A 264 19.69 -3.08 -1.10
CA ALA A 264 20.92 -2.49 -0.58
C ALA A 264 20.65 -1.28 0.32
N ASP A 265 19.59 -0.50 0.07
CA ASP A 265 19.17 0.61 0.94
C ASP A 265 18.34 0.13 2.15
N THR A 266 17.49 -0.88 1.97
CA THR A 266 16.57 -1.35 3.01
C THR A 266 17.27 -2.11 4.13
N TYR A 267 18.22 -3.00 3.82
CA TYR A 267 18.92 -3.80 4.83
C TYR A 267 19.60 -2.97 5.94
N PRO A 268 20.48 -1.99 5.64
CA PRO A 268 21.15 -1.21 6.68
C PRO A 268 20.18 -0.34 7.48
N ARG A 269 18.96 -0.13 6.98
CA ARG A 269 17.91 0.69 7.58
C ARG A 269 16.89 -0.09 8.37
N LEU A 270 17.11 -1.38 8.62
CA LEU A 270 16.11 -2.21 9.28
C LEU A 270 15.67 -1.65 10.64
N TYR A 271 16.58 -1.01 11.37
CA TYR A 271 16.30 -0.34 12.65
C TYR A 271 16.20 1.19 12.54
N SER A 272 16.24 1.75 11.33
CA SER A 272 16.01 3.18 11.14
C SER A 272 14.58 3.57 11.49
N ILE A 273 14.41 4.78 12.02
CA ILE A 273 13.09 5.36 12.23
C ILE A 273 12.50 5.70 10.87
N PHE A 274 11.34 5.11 10.56
CA PHE A 274 10.54 5.48 9.40
C PHE A 274 9.62 6.65 9.77
N PHE A 275 9.62 7.72 8.98
CA PHE A 275 8.77 8.88 9.21
C PHE A 275 7.60 8.94 8.21
N PRO A 276 6.46 9.55 8.57
CA PRO A 276 5.42 9.90 7.61
C PRO A 276 6.01 10.71 6.46
N ASN A 277 5.50 10.48 5.24
CA ASN A 277 5.94 11.12 4.00
C ASN A 277 7.42 10.88 3.62
N GLU A 278 8.10 9.92 4.24
CA GLU A 278 9.46 9.56 3.84
C GLU A 278 9.46 8.82 2.49
N PHE A 279 10.21 9.35 1.53
CA PHE A 279 10.50 8.68 0.26
C PHE A 279 12.01 8.55 0.09
N ARG A 280 12.46 7.33 -0.21
CA ARG A 280 13.90 7.00 -0.33
C ARG A 280 14.38 7.05 -1.77
N ASP A 281 15.60 7.54 -1.95
CA ASP A 281 16.19 7.81 -3.29
C ASP A 281 16.63 6.56 -4.05
N ALA A 282 16.93 5.46 -3.35
CA ALA A 282 17.38 4.22 -4.00
C ALA A 282 16.42 3.78 -5.11
N ALA A 283 16.95 3.39 -6.27
CA ALA A 283 16.20 3.01 -7.46
C ALA A 283 15.27 4.10 -8.05
N ARG A 284 15.53 5.40 -7.79
CA ARG A 284 14.75 6.51 -8.35
C ARG A 284 15.59 7.43 -9.25
N PRO A 285 15.00 8.00 -10.31
CA PRO A 285 13.63 7.77 -10.77
C PRO A 285 13.45 6.40 -11.44
N ASN A 286 12.37 5.69 -11.15
CA ASN A 286 12.09 4.39 -11.78
C ASN A 286 11.18 4.53 -13.00
N ARG A 287 9.94 4.99 -12.79
CA ARG A 287 8.98 5.26 -13.87
C ARG A 287 8.47 6.68 -13.80
N THR A 288 8.58 7.40 -14.91
CA THR A 288 8.18 8.80 -15.00
C THR A 288 7.02 8.98 -15.96
N SER A 289 6.16 9.95 -15.71
CA SER A 289 5.23 10.43 -16.75
C SER A 289 6.01 11.24 -17.79
N PRO A 290 5.52 11.33 -19.04
CA PRO A 290 6.13 12.18 -20.08
C PRO A 290 6.41 13.64 -19.66
N ILE A 291 5.66 14.21 -18.71
CA ILE A 291 5.89 15.59 -18.22
C ILE A 291 6.87 15.70 -17.03
N TYR A 292 7.52 14.62 -16.63
CA TYR A 292 8.41 14.59 -15.46
C TYR A 292 9.47 15.70 -15.45
N GLU A 293 10.14 15.95 -16.58
CA GLU A 293 11.15 17.02 -16.65
C GLU A 293 10.54 18.43 -16.48
N TYR A 294 9.28 18.63 -16.90
CA TYR A 294 8.57 19.89 -16.66
C TYR A 294 8.18 20.05 -15.19
N GLN A 295 7.75 18.96 -14.54
CA GLN A 295 7.46 18.95 -13.11
C GLN A 295 8.73 19.23 -12.29
N LYS A 296 9.85 18.58 -12.65
CA LYS A 296 11.17 18.80 -12.02
C LYS A 296 11.66 20.24 -12.21
N ALA A 297 11.47 20.81 -13.39
CA ALA A 297 11.77 22.22 -13.68
C ALA A 297 10.87 23.18 -12.90
N ALA A 298 9.63 22.78 -12.60
CA ALA A 298 8.71 23.51 -11.72
C ALA A 298 8.99 23.29 -10.22
N ASN A 299 10.16 22.74 -9.86
CA ASN A 299 10.57 22.46 -8.48
C ASN A 299 9.67 21.46 -7.73
N ALA A 300 9.18 20.43 -8.43
CA ALA A 300 8.53 19.30 -7.79
C ALA A 300 9.46 18.59 -6.77
N VAL A 301 8.90 18.28 -5.61
CA VAL A 301 9.42 17.29 -4.66
C VAL A 301 8.66 15.99 -4.91
N PHE A 302 9.36 14.96 -5.39
CA PHE A 302 8.72 13.72 -5.85
C PHE A 302 8.63 12.65 -4.76
N GLY A 303 7.55 11.87 -4.78
CA GLY A 303 7.43 10.57 -4.13
C GLY A 303 7.31 9.41 -5.12
N ASP A 304 7.64 8.20 -4.67
CA ASP A 304 7.43 6.93 -5.40
C ASP A 304 6.08 6.31 -5.00
N TYR A 305 5.18 6.19 -5.97
CA TYR A 305 3.89 5.52 -5.80
C TYR A 305 3.75 4.38 -6.81
N TYR A 306 3.95 3.15 -6.36
CA TYR A 306 3.86 1.96 -7.21
C TYR A 306 4.80 2.06 -8.44
N GLY A 307 6.03 2.52 -8.19
CA GLY A 307 7.10 2.71 -9.17
C GLY A 307 7.04 4.05 -9.91
N TRP A 308 5.97 4.84 -9.76
CA TRP A 308 5.81 6.12 -10.45
C TRP A 308 6.34 7.30 -9.63
N GLU A 309 7.15 8.13 -10.27
CA GLU A 309 7.53 9.46 -9.77
C GLU A 309 6.34 10.42 -9.84
N CYS A 310 5.84 10.85 -8.68
CA CYS A 310 4.70 11.76 -8.58
C CYS A 310 5.09 13.00 -7.75
N PRO A 311 4.81 14.23 -8.22
CA PRO A 311 5.03 15.43 -7.41
C PRO A 311 4.14 15.43 -6.16
N ASN A 312 4.74 15.39 -4.98
CA ASN A 312 4.03 15.53 -3.71
C ASN A 312 3.59 16.98 -3.47
N TRP A 313 4.47 17.91 -3.78
CA TRP A 313 4.27 19.36 -3.73
C TRP A 313 5.34 20.05 -4.59
N PHE A 314 5.15 21.33 -4.87
CA PHE A 314 6.03 22.18 -5.67
C PHE A 314 6.62 23.29 -4.81
N GLY A 315 7.95 23.35 -4.77
CA GLY A 315 8.71 24.36 -4.05
C GLY A 315 8.92 25.66 -4.84
N SER A 316 9.58 26.62 -4.20
CA SER A 316 10.05 27.86 -4.84
C SER A 316 11.46 27.68 -5.42
N ASP A 317 11.89 28.58 -6.30
CA ASP A 317 13.29 28.61 -6.76
C ASP A 317 14.26 28.77 -5.58
N GLY A 318 15.34 27.98 -5.58
CA GLY A 318 16.37 27.98 -4.53
C GLY A 318 16.01 27.19 -3.27
N VAL A 319 14.82 26.58 -3.20
CA VAL A 319 14.42 25.70 -2.08
C VAL A 319 14.88 24.29 -2.35
N GLU A 320 15.31 23.59 -1.29
CA GLU A 320 15.72 22.19 -1.36
C GLU A 320 14.56 21.31 -1.84
N LYS A 321 14.83 20.43 -2.82
CA LYS A 321 13.82 19.55 -3.43
C LYS A 321 13.63 18.27 -2.61
N TYR A 322 13.50 18.43 -1.30
CA TYR A 322 13.39 17.36 -0.32
C TYR A 322 12.41 17.78 0.78
N GLU A 323 11.55 16.85 1.18
CA GLU A 323 10.71 17.02 2.36
C GLU A 323 11.47 16.47 3.56
N ASN A 324 11.69 17.30 4.58
CA ASN A 324 12.33 16.89 5.83
C ASN A 324 11.34 16.02 6.62
N PRO A 325 11.52 14.68 6.65
CA PRO A 325 10.54 13.79 7.24
C PRO A 325 10.43 14.06 8.75
N SER A 326 9.21 14.07 9.26
CA SER A 326 8.95 14.37 10.66
C SER A 326 7.63 13.77 11.12
N TRP A 327 7.56 13.45 12.41
CA TRP A 327 6.28 13.16 13.07
C TRP A 327 5.43 14.42 13.32
N ARG A 328 5.96 15.60 12.99
CA ARG A 328 5.30 16.91 13.04
C ARG A 328 5.14 17.45 11.62
N ARG A 329 4.48 18.60 11.50
CA ARG A 329 4.39 19.33 10.23
C ARG A 329 5.80 19.60 9.68
N SER A 330 6.05 19.11 8.48
CA SER A 330 7.32 19.24 7.76
C SER A 330 7.43 20.61 7.06
N ASN A 331 8.54 20.82 6.35
CA ASN A 331 8.73 21.98 5.48
C ASN A 331 7.70 22.07 4.33
N ALA A 332 6.97 20.99 4.03
CA ALA A 332 5.94 20.98 2.99
C ALA A 332 4.66 21.74 3.36
N PHE A 333 4.39 21.96 4.67
CA PHE A 333 3.09 22.44 5.15
C PHE A 333 2.62 23.74 4.49
N GLU A 334 3.52 24.72 4.33
CA GLU A 334 3.17 26.00 3.70
C GLU A 334 2.92 25.85 2.20
N TYR A 335 3.78 25.10 1.49
CA TYR A 335 3.65 24.87 0.05
C TYR A 335 2.34 24.16 -0.29
N VAL A 336 2.03 23.09 0.44
CA VAL A 336 0.76 22.36 0.30
C VAL A 336 -0.43 23.29 0.57
N GLY A 337 -0.36 24.13 1.60
CA GLY A 337 -1.40 25.12 1.87
C GLY A 337 -1.58 26.15 0.75
N ASN A 338 -0.49 26.61 0.15
CA ASN A 338 -0.51 27.54 -0.98
C ASN A 338 -1.10 26.89 -2.24
N GLU A 339 -0.78 25.63 -2.50
CA GLU A 339 -1.39 24.84 -3.57
C GLU A 339 -2.90 24.65 -3.39
N CYS A 340 -3.36 24.28 -2.19
CA CYS A 340 -4.79 24.17 -1.88
C CYS A 340 -5.53 25.51 -2.08
N LYS A 341 -4.96 26.62 -1.58
CA LYS A 341 -5.51 27.97 -1.77
C LYS A 341 -5.53 28.38 -3.24
N HIS A 342 -4.50 28.01 -3.99
CA HIS A 342 -4.42 28.29 -5.40
C HIS A 342 -5.52 27.55 -6.18
N MET A 343 -5.69 26.24 -5.93
CA MET A 343 -6.76 25.44 -6.52
C MET A 343 -8.16 25.99 -6.18
N MET A 344 -8.34 26.53 -4.98
CA MET A 344 -9.61 27.13 -4.54
C MET A 344 -9.99 28.41 -5.29
N ASN A 345 -8.99 29.17 -5.78
CA ASN A 345 -9.19 30.51 -6.36
C ASN A 345 -8.94 30.57 -7.88
N HIS A 346 -8.13 29.67 -8.42
CA HIS A 346 -7.63 29.70 -9.80
C HIS A 346 -7.89 28.37 -10.54
N VAL A 347 -6.84 27.75 -11.07
CA VAL A 347 -6.90 26.48 -11.78
C VAL A 347 -5.56 25.74 -11.63
N GLY A 348 -5.63 24.46 -11.31
CA GLY A 348 -4.47 23.60 -11.16
C GLY A 348 -4.53 22.37 -12.05
N ILE A 349 -3.35 21.82 -12.37
CA ILE A 349 -3.17 20.50 -12.98
C ILE A 349 -2.51 19.56 -11.96
N ILE A 350 -3.17 18.44 -11.67
CA ILE A 350 -2.57 17.30 -10.94
C ILE A 350 -2.30 16.19 -11.95
N ASP A 351 -1.11 15.60 -11.91
CA ASP A 351 -0.77 14.44 -12.74
C ASP A 351 -1.13 13.13 -12.04
N LEU A 352 -2.22 12.50 -12.50
CA LEU A 352 -2.67 11.18 -12.04
C LEU A 352 -2.48 10.12 -13.12
N THR A 353 -1.45 10.28 -13.95
CA THR A 353 -1.02 9.28 -14.94
C THR A 353 -0.80 7.90 -14.32
N ARG A 354 -0.52 7.80 -13.02
CA ARG A 354 -0.37 6.50 -12.34
C ARG A 354 -1.65 5.67 -12.22
N PHE A 355 -2.85 6.27 -12.25
CA PHE A 355 -4.11 5.54 -12.00
C PHE A 355 -4.19 4.23 -12.79
N ALA A 356 -4.74 3.18 -12.18
CA ALA A 356 -5.00 1.94 -12.89
C ALA A 356 -6.20 2.18 -13.82
N LYS A 357 -6.03 1.90 -15.12
CA LYS A 357 -7.13 2.01 -16.09
C LYS A 357 -7.33 0.68 -16.77
N THR A 358 -8.58 0.22 -16.76
CA THR A 358 -8.97 -1.06 -17.34
C THR A 358 -10.16 -0.84 -18.26
N ARG A 359 -10.07 -1.35 -19.48
CA ARG A 359 -11.20 -1.43 -20.41
C ARG A 359 -11.89 -2.76 -20.20
N ILE A 360 -13.19 -2.74 -20.02
CA ILE A 360 -14.04 -3.93 -19.96
C ILE A 360 -14.97 -3.88 -21.16
N SER A 361 -14.93 -4.90 -22.01
CA SER A 361 -15.74 -4.93 -23.23
C SER A 361 -16.37 -6.29 -23.52
N GLY A 362 -17.33 -6.32 -24.43
CA GLY A 362 -18.07 -7.50 -24.86
C GLY A 362 -19.54 -7.49 -24.44
N SER A 363 -20.33 -8.39 -25.02
CA SER A 363 -21.78 -8.46 -24.81
C SER A 363 -22.17 -8.77 -23.35
N GLY A 364 -21.29 -9.43 -22.59
CA GLY A 364 -21.48 -9.73 -21.17
C GLY A 364 -21.03 -8.60 -20.22
N ALA A 365 -20.34 -7.57 -20.71
CA ALA A 365 -19.59 -6.60 -19.88
C ALA A 365 -20.47 -5.89 -18.84
N LYS A 366 -21.66 -5.43 -19.25
CA LYS A 366 -22.59 -4.73 -18.36
C LYS A 366 -23.09 -5.64 -17.23
N ALA A 367 -23.50 -6.86 -17.57
CA ALA A 367 -24.04 -7.82 -16.60
C ALA A 367 -22.96 -8.22 -15.60
N TRP A 368 -21.76 -8.52 -16.10
CA TRP A 368 -20.60 -8.87 -15.28
C TRP A 368 -20.17 -7.72 -14.35
N LEU A 369 -20.01 -6.49 -14.85
CA LEU A 369 -19.68 -5.34 -13.99
C LEU A 369 -20.76 -5.06 -12.95
N ASN A 370 -22.03 -5.30 -13.27
CA ASN A 370 -23.09 -5.25 -12.28
C ASN A 370 -22.89 -6.34 -11.22
N HIS A 371 -22.56 -7.57 -11.58
CA HIS A 371 -22.29 -8.59 -10.57
C HIS A 371 -21.06 -8.27 -9.69
N MET A 372 -20.02 -7.67 -10.27
CA MET A 372 -18.78 -7.32 -9.56
C MET A 372 -18.92 -6.19 -8.55
N THR A 373 -19.96 -5.35 -8.66
CA THR A 373 -20.06 -4.11 -7.87
C THR A 373 -21.40 -3.98 -7.17
N CYS A 374 -21.39 -3.43 -5.95
CA CYS A 374 -22.63 -3.25 -5.18
C CYS A 374 -23.51 -2.10 -5.70
N GLN A 375 -22.99 -1.27 -6.61
CA GLN A 375 -23.70 -0.19 -7.29
C GLN A 375 -24.21 -0.62 -8.67
N LYS A 376 -25.26 0.02 -9.18
CA LYS A 376 -25.66 -0.12 -10.58
C LYS A 376 -24.67 0.59 -11.50
N VAL A 377 -24.11 -0.14 -12.47
CA VAL A 377 -23.27 0.49 -13.49
C VAL A 377 -24.08 1.45 -14.36
N PRO A 378 -23.44 2.44 -15.01
CA PRO A 378 -24.18 3.46 -15.73
C PRO A 378 -25.03 2.91 -16.89
N GLU A 379 -26.28 3.39 -16.98
CA GLU A 379 -27.27 2.92 -17.98
C GLU A 379 -27.26 3.73 -19.29
N GLN A 380 -26.57 4.86 -19.31
CA GLN A 380 -26.51 5.73 -20.49
C GLN A 380 -25.05 5.95 -20.87
N ASN A 381 -24.78 6.01 -22.17
CA ASN A 381 -23.45 6.30 -22.68
C ASN A 381 -22.98 7.67 -22.17
N GLY A 382 -21.71 7.76 -21.79
CA GLY A 382 -21.13 8.95 -21.19
C GLY A 382 -21.56 9.21 -19.75
N ARG A 383 -22.25 8.30 -19.05
CA ARG A 383 -22.47 8.42 -17.60
C ARG A 383 -21.35 7.74 -16.81
N ILE A 384 -21.06 8.31 -15.65
CA ILE A 384 -20.05 7.82 -14.70
C ILE A 384 -20.74 7.43 -13.38
N ALA A 385 -20.26 6.37 -12.73
CA ALA A 385 -20.66 5.97 -11.38
C ALA A 385 -19.46 5.53 -10.53
N LEU A 386 -19.50 5.84 -9.23
CA LEU A 386 -18.64 5.22 -8.23
C LEU A 386 -19.23 3.87 -7.83
N CYS A 387 -18.47 2.81 -8.05
CA CYS A 387 -18.91 1.43 -7.91
C CYS A 387 -17.93 0.63 -7.03
N PRO A 388 -18.20 0.52 -5.71
CA PRO A 388 -17.41 -0.33 -4.84
C PRO A 388 -17.54 -1.81 -5.19
N MET A 389 -16.41 -2.53 -5.10
CA MET A 389 -16.32 -3.99 -5.16
C MET A 389 -16.20 -4.54 -3.74
N LEU A 390 -16.94 -5.61 -3.46
CA LEU A 390 -16.95 -6.24 -2.14
C LEU A 390 -16.40 -7.67 -2.23
N ASP A 391 -15.93 -8.18 -1.10
CA ASP A 391 -15.68 -9.61 -0.91
C ASP A 391 -17.00 -10.38 -0.67
N HIS A 392 -16.93 -11.70 -0.51
CA HIS A 392 -18.12 -12.52 -0.24
C HIS A 392 -18.78 -12.23 1.12
N ASN A 393 -18.07 -11.61 2.06
CA ASN A 393 -18.57 -11.20 3.36
C ASN A 393 -19.20 -9.79 3.36
N GLY A 394 -19.15 -9.08 2.23
CA GLY A 394 -19.68 -7.72 2.08
C GLY A 394 -18.71 -6.61 2.50
N ASN A 395 -17.45 -6.93 2.84
CA ASN A 395 -16.43 -5.95 3.15
C ASN A 395 -15.82 -5.36 1.87
N PHE A 396 -15.18 -4.20 1.98
CA PHE A 396 -14.52 -3.57 0.84
C PHE A 396 -13.36 -4.43 0.32
N LYS A 397 -13.45 -4.76 -0.97
CA LYS A 397 -12.29 -5.23 -1.74
C LYS A 397 -11.55 -4.04 -2.33
N SER A 398 -12.29 -3.19 -3.03
CA SER A 398 -11.79 -1.95 -3.64
C SER A 398 -12.96 -1.07 -4.10
N ASP A 399 -12.66 0.02 -4.79
CA ASP A 399 -13.63 0.85 -5.49
C ASP A 399 -13.20 1.16 -6.92
N MET A 400 -14.21 1.39 -7.78
CA MET A 400 -13.97 1.72 -9.18
C MET A 400 -14.82 2.90 -9.61
N THR A 401 -14.23 3.82 -10.36
CA THR A 401 -15.00 4.77 -11.17
C THR A 401 -15.27 4.14 -12.53
N ILE A 402 -16.53 3.85 -12.83
CA ILE A 402 -16.96 3.21 -14.07
C ILE A 402 -17.62 4.24 -14.98
N THR A 403 -17.09 4.38 -16.18
CA THR A 403 -17.70 5.14 -17.27
C THR A 403 -18.26 4.20 -18.31
N ARG A 404 -19.54 4.35 -18.68
CA ARG A 404 -20.09 3.64 -19.84
C ARG A 404 -19.72 4.36 -21.13
N ILE A 405 -18.99 3.70 -22.03
CA ILE A 405 -18.62 4.25 -23.33
C ILE A 405 -19.74 3.99 -24.33
N ASN A 406 -20.14 2.73 -24.46
CA ASN A 406 -21.28 2.30 -25.27
C ASN A 406 -21.97 1.09 -24.60
N GLU A 407 -22.78 0.33 -25.32
CA GLU A 407 -23.50 -0.83 -24.77
C GLU A 407 -22.57 -1.98 -24.35
N GLU A 408 -21.43 -2.13 -25.02
CA GLU A 408 -20.50 -3.24 -24.84
C GLU A 408 -19.11 -2.78 -24.37
N GLU A 409 -18.93 -1.52 -23.98
CA GLU A 409 -17.62 -1.01 -23.54
C GLU A 409 -17.74 -0.07 -22.35
N PHE A 410 -16.90 -0.34 -21.34
CA PHE A 410 -16.77 0.43 -20.11
C PHE A 410 -15.30 0.76 -19.84
N PHE A 411 -15.08 1.96 -19.33
CA PHE A 411 -13.77 2.43 -18.89
C PHE A 411 -13.77 2.52 -17.37
N CYS A 412 -12.93 1.70 -16.73
CA CYS A 412 -12.85 1.55 -15.29
C CYS A 412 -11.53 2.12 -14.77
N VAL A 413 -11.59 2.91 -13.71
CA VAL A 413 -10.42 3.53 -13.07
C VAL A 413 -10.38 3.15 -11.59
N THR A 414 -9.23 2.67 -11.12
CA THR A 414 -8.97 2.35 -9.70
C THR A 414 -7.62 2.92 -9.25
N ALA A 415 -7.32 2.80 -7.95
CA ALA A 415 -6.06 3.27 -7.38
C ALA A 415 -4.84 2.57 -8.01
N SER A 416 -3.76 3.31 -8.27
CA SER A 416 -2.56 2.74 -8.91
C SER A 416 -1.88 1.66 -8.05
N VAL A 417 -1.84 1.88 -6.73
CA VAL A 417 -1.22 0.98 -5.76
C VAL A 417 -1.97 -0.36 -5.70
N GLY A 418 -3.29 -0.34 -5.89
CA GLY A 418 -4.15 -1.52 -5.92
C GLY A 418 -4.23 -2.20 -7.29
N LYS A 419 -3.51 -1.74 -8.32
CA LYS A 419 -3.69 -2.21 -9.71
C LYS A 419 -3.73 -3.74 -9.84
N LYS A 420 -2.68 -4.43 -9.39
CA LYS A 420 -2.61 -5.90 -9.51
C LYS A 420 -3.64 -6.57 -8.61
N HIS A 421 -3.87 -6.05 -7.40
CA HIS A 421 -4.89 -6.55 -6.48
C HIS A 421 -6.29 -6.52 -7.12
N ASP A 422 -6.71 -5.37 -7.62
CA ASP A 422 -8.03 -5.14 -8.20
C ASP A 422 -8.21 -5.93 -9.50
N GLN A 423 -7.19 -5.92 -10.37
CA GLN A 423 -7.21 -6.69 -11.61
C GLN A 423 -7.20 -8.19 -11.34
N HIS A 424 -6.53 -8.67 -10.28
CA HIS A 424 -6.61 -10.07 -9.89
C HIS A 424 -8.03 -10.46 -9.51
N TRP A 425 -8.66 -9.66 -8.64
CA TRP A 425 -10.04 -9.90 -8.22
C TRP A 425 -11.01 -9.95 -9.40
N MET A 426 -10.87 -9.00 -10.34
CA MET A 426 -11.64 -9.01 -11.59
C MET A 426 -11.36 -10.27 -12.42
N MET A 427 -10.09 -10.65 -12.63
CA MET A 427 -9.74 -11.84 -13.42
C MET A 427 -10.28 -13.14 -12.84
N MET A 428 -10.25 -13.30 -11.51
CA MET A 428 -10.75 -14.52 -10.85
C MET A 428 -12.26 -14.68 -11.00
N ASN A 429 -12.97 -13.61 -11.35
CA ASN A 429 -14.42 -13.59 -11.55
C ASN A 429 -14.81 -13.41 -13.03
N LEU A 430 -13.86 -13.39 -13.97
CA LEU A 430 -14.18 -13.28 -15.40
C LEU A 430 -14.91 -14.54 -15.89
N PRO A 431 -15.93 -14.40 -16.75
CA PRO A 431 -16.58 -15.54 -17.38
C PRO A 431 -15.65 -16.19 -18.41
N GLU A 432 -15.69 -17.52 -18.48
CA GLU A 432 -14.83 -18.32 -19.38
C GLU A 432 -15.41 -18.44 -20.81
N ASP A 433 -16.65 -17.97 -21.03
CA ASP A 433 -17.37 -18.06 -22.32
C ASP A 433 -16.91 -17.03 -23.37
N GLY A 434 -15.97 -16.15 -23.01
CA GLY A 434 -15.46 -15.09 -23.88
C GLY A 434 -16.43 -13.90 -24.06
N SER A 435 -17.53 -13.85 -23.31
CA SER A 435 -18.50 -12.73 -23.37
C SER A 435 -17.96 -11.41 -22.80
N VAL A 436 -16.89 -11.47 -22.02
CA VAL A 436 -16.22 -10.33 -21.41
C VAL A 436 -14.73 -10.37 -21.67
N ARG A 437 -14.18 -9.23 -22.09
CA ARG A 437 -12.75 -9.00 -22.27
C ARG A 437 -12.28 -7.89 -21.34
N MET A 438 -11.11 -8.10 -20.74
CA MET A 438 -10.44 -7.13 -19.90
C MET A 438 -9.10 -6.72 -20.51
N ASP A 439 -8.91 -5.43 -20.82
CA ASP A 439 -7.64 -4.89 -21.31
C ASP A 439 -7.07 -3.85 -20.33
N ASP A 440 -5.83 -4.06 -19.90
CA ASP A 440 -5.08 -3.09 -19.09
C ASP A 440 -4.57 -1.93 -19.96
N LEU A 441 -5.02 -0.71 -19.63
CA LEU A 441 -4.66 0.54 -20.30
C LEU A 441 -3.76 1.42 -19.42
N THR A 442 -3.38 0.96 -18.23
CA THR A 442 -2.68 1.76 -17.21
C THR A 442 -1.47 2.49 -17.78
N TYR A 443 -0.66 1.79 -18.57
CA TYR A 443 0.59 2.32 -19.12
C TYR A 443 0.46 2.88 -20.53
N LYS A 444 -0.75 2.81 -21.12
CA LYS A 444 -1.06 3.35 -22.45
C LYS A 444 -1.73 4.72 -22.37
N MET A 445 -2.17 5.13 -21.19
CA MET A 445 -2.92 6.37 -20.99
C MET A 445 -2.41 7.20 -19.83
N GLY A 446 -2.19 8.49 -20.09
CA GLY A 446 -2.01 9.52 -19.07
C GLY A 446 -3.35 10.02 -18.52
N CYS A 447 -3.30 10.74 -17.40
CA CYS A 447 -4.47 11.38 -16.81
C CYS A 447 -4.06 12.68 -16.11
N PHE A 448 -4.66 13.80 -16.53
CA PHE A 448 -4.54 15.07 -15.83
C PHE A 448 -5.84 15.43 -15.14
N ILE A 449 -5.77 15.91 -13.91
CA ILE A 449 -6.89 16.55 -13.25
C ILE A 449 -6.74 18.05 -13.42
N LEU A 450 -7.59 18.64 -14.26
CA LEU A 450 -7.71 20.09 -14.39
C LEU A 450 -8.84 20.57 -13.48
N ALA A 451 -8.52 21.19 -12.36
CA ALA A 451 -9.50 21.58 -11.34
C ALA A 451 -9.33 23.03 -10.88
N GLY A 452 -10.34 23.54 -10.17
CA GLY A 452 -10.45 24.92 -9.71
C GLY A 452 -11.53 25.71 -10.46
N PRO A 453 -11.99 26.85 -9.92
CA PRO A 453 -13.09 27.64 -10.49
C PRO A 453 -12.83 28.12 -11.93
N LYS A 454 -11.56 28.20 -12.37
CA LYS A 454 -11.19 28.61 -13.75
C LYS A 454 -10.94 27.44 -14.70
N SER A 455 -11.07 26.19 -14.24
CA SER A 455 -10.79 24.99 -15.06
C SER A 455 -11.63 24.92 -16.35
N ARG A 456 -12.92 25.29 -16.28
CA ARG A 456 -13.79 25.34 -17.47
C ARG A 456 -13.35 26.42 -18.46
N ASP A 457 -12.97 27.60 -17.98
CA ASP A 457 -12.52 28.70 -18.83
C ASP A 457 -11.27 28.29 -19.62
N VAL A 458 -10.31 27.63 -18.96
CA VAL A 458 -9.14 27.04 -19.62
C VAL A 458 -9.57 26.01 -20.66
N LEU A 459 -10.36 25.01 -20.24
CA LEU A 459 -10.73 23.91 -21.12
C LEU A 459 -11.49 24.40 -22.37
N SER A 460 -12.41 25.35 -22.21
CA SER A 460 -13.19 25.90 -23.34
C SER A 460 -12.35 26.57 -24.42
N LYS A 461 -11.15 27.07 -24.09
CA LYS A 461 -10.24 27.70 -25.07
C LYS A 461 -9.54 26.69 -25.98
N VAL A 462 -9.44 25.44 -25.55
CA VAL A 462 -8.61 24.43 -26.19
C VAL A 462 -9.37 23.24 -26.71
N ILE A 463 -10.67 23.15 -26.44
CA ILE A 463 -11.48 22.05 -26.93
C ILE A 463 -12.22 22.37 -28.22
N TYR A 464 -12.48 21.32 -29.00
CA TYR A 464 -13.45 21.34 -30.10
C TYR A 464 -14.80 20.80 -29.62
N GLY A 465 -15.58 21.62 -28.91
CA GLY A 465 -16.87 21.23 -28.36
C GLY A 465 -17.42 22.24 -27.35
N ASP A 466 -18.42 21.84 -26.56
CA ASP A 466 -19.02 22.67 -25.51
C ASP A 466 -18.84 22.00 -24.12
N VAL A 467 -18.15 22.70 -23.22
CA VAL A 467 -17.93 22.31 -21.81
C VAL A 467 -18.78 23.11 -20.82
N SER A 468 -19.79 23.84 -21.32
CA SER A 468 -20.79 24.51 -20.49
C SER A 468 -21.49 23.51 -19.57
N ASN A 469 -22.00 23.99 -18.43
CA ASN A 469 -22.70 23.13 -17.47
C ASN A 469 -23.92 22.41 -18.10
N LYS A 470 -24.54 23.03 -19.11
CA LYS A 470 -25.68 22.46 -19.85
C LYS A 470 -25.26 21.29 -20.75
N ALA A 471 -24.17 21.45 -21.51
CA ALA A 471 -23.69 20.46 -22.45
C ALA A 471 -22.90 19.33 -21.78
N PHE A 472 -22.12 19.66 -20.75
CA PHE A 472 -21.22 18.72 -20.09
C PHE A 472 -21.54 18.67 -18.60
N LYS A 473 -22.56 17.90 -18.21
CA LYS A 473 -23.07 17.81 -16.83
C LYS A 473 -22.12 17.08 -15.88
N PHE A 474 -22.23 17.34 -14.57
CA PHE A 474 -21.48 16.60 -13.57
C PHE A 474 -21.73 15.08 -13.66
N SER A 475 -20.70 14.28 -13.38
CA SER A 475 -20.73 12.81 -13.47
C SER A 475 -21.06 12.29 -14.88
N THR A 476 -20.58 13.00 -15.90
CA THR A 476 -20.60 12.56 -17.31
C THR A 476 -19.18 12.52 -17.88
N SER A 477 -19.03 11.80 -18.98
CA SER A 477 -17.80 11.62 -19.74
C SER A 477 -18.07 11.85 -21.22
N GLN A 478 -17.11 12.46 -21.92
CA GLN A 478 -17.17 12.70 -23.36
C GLN A 478 -15.79 12.51 -23.99
N GLU A 479 -15.75 12.03 -25.23
CA GLU A 479 -14.54 12.08 -26.05
C GLU A 479 -14.50 13.38 -26.85
N ILE A 480 -13.53 14.24 -26.54
CA ILE A 480 -13.38 15.56 -27.14
C ILE A 480 -11.90 15.80 -27.44
N TYR A 481 -11.60 16.50 -28.52
CA TYR A 481 -10.24 16.94 -28.81
C TYR A 481 -9.83 18.07 -27.85
N VAL A 482 -8.69 17.91 -27.17
CA VAL A 482 -7.97 18.97 -26.43
C VAL A 482 -6.77 19.33 -27.28
N GLY A 483 -6.78 20.51 -27.90
CA GLY A 483 -5.89 20.83 -28.99
C GLY A 483 -6.01 19.76 -30.07
N ARG A 484 -4.89 19.12 -30.42
CA ARG A 484 -4.86 18.11 -31.49
C ARG A 484 -5.08 16.67 -30.98
N THR A 485 -5.29 16.48 -29.68
CA THR A 485 -5.33 15.16 -29.05
C THR A 485 -6.76 14.77 -28.69
N LYS A 486 -7.23 13.64 -29.21
CA LYS A 486 -8.52 13.07 -28.80
C LYS A 486 -8.41 12.54 -27.38
N CYS A 487 -9.12 13.17 -26.45
CA CYS A 487 -9.10 12.84 -25.03
C CYS A 487 -10.47 12.34 -24.59
N ARG A 488 -10.50 11.52 -23.54
CA ARG A 488 -11.72 11.27 -22.77
C ARG A 488 -11.69 12.13 -21.54
N ILE A 489 -12.71 12.96 -21.41
CA ILE A 489 -12.83 13.92 -20.34
C ILE A 489 -13.94 13.44 -19.42
N ASN A 490 -13.66 13.27 -18.14
CA ASN A 490 -14.64 13.00 -17.11
C ASN A 490 -14.91 14.29 -16.34
N ARG A 491 -16.16 14.73 -16.19
CA ARG A 491 -16.50 15.88 -15.33
C ARG A 491 -16.72 15.42 -13.88
N MET A 492 -15.61 15.18 -13.20
CA MET A 492 -15.46 14.91 -11.77
C MET A 492 -13.98 15.04 -11.38
N ASN A 493 -13.68 15.00 -10.08
CA ASN A 493 -12.32 14.94 -9.54
C ASN A 493 -12.37 14.61 -8.04
N TYR A 494 -11.20 14.33 -7.48
CA TYR A 494 -11.02 13.96 -6.08
C TYR A 494 -10.66 15.13 -5.15
N VAL A 495 -10.74 16.39 -5.61
CA VAL A 495 -10.36 17.60 -4.82
C VAL A 495 -11.54 18.48 -4.39
N GLY A 496 -12.74 18.21 -4.88
CA GLY A 496 -13.94 18.91 -4.42
C GLY A 496 -14.21 20.27 -5.07
N GLU A 497 -13.49 20.61 -6.15
CA GLU A 497 -13.71 21.82 -6.94
C GLU A 497 -14.40 21.49 -8.28
N LEU A 498 -14.82 22.51 -9.02
CA LEU A 498 -15.08 22.34 -10.45
C LEU A 498 -13.82 21.78 -11.12
N GLY A 499 -13.97 20.74 -11.94
CA GLY A 499 -12.83 20.19 -12.66
C GLY A 499 -13.15 18.97 -13.50
N PHE A 500 -12.11 18.48 -14.17
CA PHE A 500 -12.17 17.43 -15.16
C PHE A 500 -10.96 16.51 -15.05
N GLU A 501 -11.18 15.21 -15.23
CA GLU A 501 -10.13 14.22 -15.47
C GLU A 501 -9.95 14.05 -16.97
N ILE A 502 -8.76 14.27 -17.49
CA ILE A 502 -8.45 14.28 -18.93
C ILE A 502 -7.55 13.10 -19.24
N PHE A 503 -8.17 11.99 -19.66
CA PHE A 503 -7.47 10.78 -20.10
C PHE A 503 -7.05 10.90 -21.56
N HIS A 504 -5.80 10.58 -21.85
CA HIS A 504 -5.20 10.76 -23.17
C HIS A 504 -4.18 9.65 -23.45
N PRO A 505 -3.90 9.32 -24.73
CA PRO A 505 -2.79 8.44 -25.07
C PRO A 505 -1.47 8.97 -24.50
N ILE A 506 -0.68 8.11 -23.85
CA ILE A 506 0.50 8.52 -23.09
C ILE A 506 1.53 9.25 -23.96
N GLU A 507 1.66 8.86 -25.23
CA GLU A 507 2.55 9.46 -26.21
C GLU A 507 2.15 10.90 -26.60
N GLN A 508 0.91 11.31 -26.34
CA GLN A 508 0.41 12.65 -26.61
C GLN A 508 0.36 13.54 -25.36
N GLN A 509 0.84 13.06 -24.22
CA GLN A 509 0.74 13.78 -22.96
C GLN A 509 1.40 15.17 -22.99
N LEU A 510 2.57 15.30 -23.61
CA LEU A 510 3.24 16.60 -23.76
C LEU A 510 2.39 17.61 -24.54
N SER A 511 1.75 17.15 -25.63
CA SER A 511 0.86 18.00 -26.45
C SER A 511 -0.33 18.51 -25.62
N VAL A 512 -0.97 17.63 -24.85
CA VAL A 512 -2.09 17.99 -23.97
C VAL A 512 -1.61 18.96 -22.88
N TYR A 513 -0.48 18.68 -22.23
CA TYR A 513 0.10 19.52 -21.18
C TYR A 513 0.38 20.94 -21.68
N HIS A 514 1.14 21.09 -22.77
CA HIS A 514 1.45 22.40 -23.34
C HIS A 514 0.20 23.16 -23.75
N THR A 515 -0.77 22.47 -24.35
CA THR A 515 -2.05 23.06 -24.75
C THR A 515 -2.80 23.66 -23.55
N LEU A 516 -2.91 22.89 -22.46
CA LEU A 516 -3.59 23.33 -21.24
C LEU A 516 -2.83 24.47 -20.55
N MET A 517 -1.50 24.32 -20.40
CA MET A 517 -0.67 25.33 -19.74
C MET A 517 -0.69 26.66 -20.49
N GLU A 518 -0.59 26.65 -21.82
CA GLU A 518 -0.63 27.87 -22.63
C GLU A 518 -1.97 28.61 -22.47
N ALA A 519 -3.09 27.91 -22.64
CA ALA A 519 -4.41 28.51 -22.51
C ALA A 519 -4.72 28.96 -21.07
N GLY A 520 -4.12 28.29 -20.09
CA GLY A 520 -4.29 28.55 -18.67
C GLY A 520 -3.45 29.71 -18.12
N LYS A 521 -2.44 30.21 -18.85
CA LYS A 521 -1.61 31.36 -18.41
C LYS A 521 -2.45 32.57 -17.98
N ALA A 522 -3.48 32.90 -18.74
CA ALA A 522 -4.38 34.02 -18.44
C ALA A 522 -5.24 33.82 -17.17
N PHE A 523 -5.24 32.61 -16.62
CA PHE A 523 -6.00 32.23 -15.42
C PHE A 523 -5.11 31.81 -14.26
N ASP A 524 -3.80 32.08 -14.35
CA ASP A 524 -2.76 31.68 -13.38
C ASP A 524 -2.74 30.15 -13.17
N ILE A 525 -2.68 29.36 -14.26
CA ILE A 525 -2.62 27.90 -14.12
C ILE A 525 -1.30 27.43 -13.49
N LYS A 526 -1.39 26.49 -12.53
CA LYS A 526 -0.21 25.88 -11.90
C LYS A 526 -0.29 24.35 -11.84
N LEU A 527 0.87 23.72 -11.68
CA LEU A 527 0.94 22.33 -11.26
C LEU A 527 0.64 22.24 -9.76
N ILE A 528 -0.10 21.21 -9.36
CA ILE A 528 -0.51 20.95 -7.97
C ILE A 528 -0.12 19.51 -7.60
N GLY A 529 0.40 19.32 -6.40
CA GLY A 529 0.95 18.06 -5.92
C GLY A 529 -0.05 17.16 -5.22
N MET A 530 0.41 15.93 -4.93
CA MET A 530 -0.37 14.88 -4.27
C MET A 530 -0.78 15.23 -2.84
N HIS A 531 0.07 15.93 -2.08
CA HIS A 531 -0.24 16.29 -0.69
C HIS A 531 -1.38 17.32 -0.61
N ALA A 532 -1.45 18.25 -1.58
CA ALA A 532 -2.59 19.17 -1.68
C ALA A 532 -3.89 18.43 -2.04
N MET A 533 -3.79 17.40 -2.91
CA MET A 533 -4.93 16.52 -3.20
C MET A 533 -5.42 15.78 -1.94
N ASP A 534 -4.49 15.23 -1.15
CA ASP A 534 -4.84 14.50 0.08
C ASP A 534 -5.43 15.43 1.17
N SER A 535 -4.93 16.65 1.30
CA SER A 535 -5.58 17.67 2.15
C SER A 535 -7.02 17.96 1.68
N MET A 536 -7.21 18.18 0.39
CA MET A 536 -8.52 18.54 -0.17
C MET A 536 -9.54 17.39 -0.14
N ARG A 537 -9.11 16.14 -0.32
CA ARG A 537 -10.01 14.97 -0.25
C ARG A 537 -10.49 14.71 1.17
N LEU A 538 -9.65 14.94 2.18
CA LEU A 538 -10.02 14.82 3.59
C LEU A 538 -11.14 15.81 3.96
N GLU A 539 -11.03 17.06 3.52
CA GLU A 539 -12.07 18.08 3.74
C GLU A 539 -13.41 17.70 3.10
N LYS A 540 -13.35 16.95 1.98
CA LYS A 540 -14.52 16.40 1.30
C LYS A 540 -15.01 15.07 1.88
N GLY A 541 -14.32 14.51 2.87
CA GLY A 541 -14.68 13.22 3.43
C GLY A 541 -14.64 12.08 2.42
N TYR A 542 -13.76 12.20 1.41
CA TYR A 542 -13.58 11.16 0.41
C TYR A 542 -12.72 10.04 0.95
N LEU A 543 -13.18 8.82 0.73
CA LEU A 543 -12.58 7.60 1.25
C LEU A 543 -11.35 7.23 0.43
N ALA A 544 -10.29 6.77 1.09
CA ALA A 544 -9.12 6.22 0.45
C ALA A 544 -9.06 4.69 0.60
N TRP A 545 -8.67 4.02 -0.49
CA TRP A 545 -8.44 2.58 -0.50
C TRP A 545 -7.31 2.20 0.46
N LYS A 546 -7.51 1.15 1.25
CA LYS A 546 -6.67 0.67 2.37
C LYS A 546 -6.50 1.63 3.54
N SER A 547 -7.20 2.77 3.53
CA SER A 547 -7.47 3.57 4.73
C SER A 547 -8.89 3.29 5.21
N GLU A 548 -9.87 4.03 4.71
CA GLU A 548 -11.29 3.82 5.05
C GLU A 548 -11.88 2.58 4.37
N MET A 549 -11.39 2.21 3.18
CA MET A 549 -11.90 1.06 2.44
C MET A 549 -10.91 -0.10 2.52
N ASN A 550 -11.15 -1.02 3.45
CA ASN A 550 -10.29 -2.17 3.72
C ASN A 550 -11.12 -3.41 4.10
N VAL A 551 -10.45 -4.55 4.35
CA VAL A 551 -11.13 -5.85 4.57
C VAL A 551 -11.97 -5.93 5.85
N HIS A 552 -11.88 -4.94 6.74
CA HIS A 552 -12.62 -4.88 7.99
C HIS A 552 -13.94 -4.12 7.90
N HIS A 553 -14.17 -3.39 6.80
CA HIS A 553 -15.26 -2.42 6.73
C HIS A 553 -16.18 -2.66 5.55
N THR A 554 -17.46 -2.35 5.75
CA THR A 554 -18.48 -2.38 4.68
C THR A 554 -18.89 -0.97 4.27
N PRO A 555 -19.52 -0.79 3.10
CA PRO A 555 -20.11 0.49 2.72
C PRO A 555 -21.17 1.02 3.69
N LEU A 556 -21.84 0.16 4.46
CA LEU A 556 -22.91 0.59 5.38
C LEU A 556 -22.37 1.36 6.60
N GLU A 557 -21.08 1.20 6.87
CA GLU A 557 -20.37 1.88 7.94
C GLU A 557 -19.92 3.29 7.54
N THR A 558 -19.99 3.64 6.25
CA THR A 558 -19.41 4.88 5.71
C THR A 558 -20.43 5.82 5.08
N ASN A 559 -19.98 6.99 4.63
CA ASN A 559 -20.79 7.97 3.91
C ASN A 559 -21.13 7.57 2.46
N ILE A 560 -20.65 6.41 1.99
CA ILE A 560 -20.99 5.88 0.66
C ILE A 560 -22.00 4.74 0.70
N ALA A 561 -22.68 4.49 1.83
CA ALA A 561 -23.74 3.46 1.94
C ALA A 561 -24.81 3.53 0.83
N TRP A 562 -25.03 4.72 0.25
CA TRP A 562 -25.94 4.92 -0.89
C TRP A 562 -25.52 4.18 -2.17
N THR A 563 -24.28 3.70 -2.27
CA THR A 563 -23.81 2.91 -3.41
C THR A 563 -24.37 1.50 -3.41
N VAL A 564 -24.84 0.99 -2.27
CA VAL A 564 -25.35 -0.38 -2.14
C VAL A 564 -26.76 -0.48 -2.72
N LYS A 565 -26.91 -1.23 -3.81
CA LYS A 565 -28.18 -1.46 -4.51
C LYS A 565 -28.63 -2.92 -4.35
N LEU A 566 -29.51 -3.15 -3.37
CA LEU A 566 -30.00 -4.49 -3.00
C LEU A 566 -31.00 -5.09 -4.00
N ASP A 567 -31.46 -4.31 -4.98
CA ASP A 567 -32.39 -4.72 -6.03
C ASP A 567 -31.72 -5.42 -7.22
N LYS A 568 -30.44 -5.79 -7.07
CA LYS A 568 -29.65 -6.59 -8.02
C LYS A 568 -28.82 -7.62 -7.26
N GLU A 569 -28.30 -8.60 -7.98
CA GLU A 569 -27.29 -9.54 -7.47
C GLU A 569 -25.90 -8.96 -7.64
N PHE A 570 -25.05 -9.15 -6.62
CA PHE A 570 -23.65 -8.74 -6.61
C PHE A 570 -22.87 -9.53 -5.54
N ILE A 571 -21.55 -9.65 -5.72
CA ILE A 571 -20.67 -10.31 -4.75
C ILE A 571 -20.71 -9.55 -3.41
N GLY A 572 -20.96 -10.26 -2.31
CA GLY A 572 -21.05 -9.69 -0.96
C GLY A 572 -22.45 -9.24 -0.52
N LYS A 573 -23.47 -9.39 -1.38
CA LYS A 573 -24.86 -9.01 -1.04
C LYS A 573 -25.38 -9.67 0.24
N GLU A 574 -25.11 -10.97 0.42
CA GLU A 574 -25.54 -11.70 1.62
C GLU A 574 -24.92 -11.14 2.90
N GLY A 575 -23.63 -10.81 2.88
CA GLY A 575 -22.94 -10.19 4.00
C GLY A 575 -23.54 -8.82 4.37
N ILE A 576 -23.86 -8.01 3.36
CA ILE A 576 -24.56 -6.73 3.54
C ILE A 576 -25.95 -6.92 4.15
N LEU A 577 -26.72 -7.92 3.69
CA LEU A 577 -28.06 -8.21 4.25
C LEU A 577 -27.96 -8.63 5.72
N LYS A 578 -27.03 -9.54 6.04
CA LYS A 578 -26.75 -9.98 7.42
C LYS A 578 -26.39 -8.80 8.32
N GLN A 579 -25.55 -7.87 7.84
CA GLN A 579 -25.20 -6.68 8.61
C GLN A 579 -26.40 -5.74 8.83
N LYS A 580 -27.29 -5.59 7.84
CA LYS A 580 -28.51 -4.77 8.05
C LYS A 580 -29.45 -5.39 9.09
N GLU A 581 -29.54 -6.72 9.15
CA GLU A 581 -30.33 -7.43 10.14
C GLU A 581 -29.73 -7.32 11.55
N ASN A 582 -28.41 -7.47 11.68
CA ASN A 582 -27.70 -7.42 12.96
C ASN A 582 -27.44 -5.99 13.48
N GLY A 583 -27.56 -5.00 12.61
CA GLY A 583 -27.18 -3.62 12.89
C GLY A 583 -25.74 -3.30 12.45
N VAL A 584 -25.47 -2.01 12.24
CA VAL A 584 -24.17 -1.53 11.77
C VAL A 584 -23.25 -1.33 13.00
N PRO A 585 -22.16 -2.11 13.15
CA PRO A 585 -21.39 -2.17 14.40
C PRO A 585 -20.43 -0.99 14.57
N LEU A 586 -20.02 -0.36 13.47
CA LEU A 586 -19.12 0.79 13.45
C LEU A 586 -19.62 1.85 12.48
N LYS A 587 -19.28 3.11 12.74
CA LYS A 587 -19.55 4.24 11.86
C LYS A 587 -18.28 5.04 11.64
N LEU A 588 -18.02 5.34 10.38
CA LEU A 588 -17.01 6.29 9.98
C LEU A 588 -17.45 7.69 10.40
N VAL A 589 -16.60 8.37 11.17
CA VAL A 589 -16.78 9.76 11.60
C VAL A 589 -15.71 10.65 11.00
N CYS A 590 -16.03 11.94 10.92
CA CYS A 590 -15.06 13.01 10.69
C CYS A 590 -14.85 13.74 12.02
N LEU A 591 -13.59 13.95 12.38
CA LEU A 591 -13.16 14.61 13.61
C LEU A 591 -12.39 15.87 13.27
N VAL A 592 -12.76 16.99 13.90
CA VAL A 592 -11.89 18.16 13.96
C VAL A 592 -11.08 18.05 15.25
N VAL A 593 -9.75 18.05 15.12
CA VAL A 593 -8.82 17.84 16.23
C VAL A 593 -8.12 19.17 16.56
N ASP A 594 -8.02 19.51 17.85
CA ASP A 594 -7.20 20.61 18.35
C ASP A 594 -5.71 20.19 18.40
N ALA A 595 -5.18 19.91 17.21
CA ALA A 595 -3.78 19.56 17.01
C ALA A 595 -2.91 20.83 16.97
N LYS A 596 -1.70 20.70 17.52
CA LYS A 596 -0.75 21.81 17.62
C LYS A 596 0.17 21.85 16.41
N ASP A 597 1.25 21.10 16.47
CA ASP A 597 2.36 21.02 15.51
C ASP A 597 2.43 19.67 14.80
N SER A 598 1.57 18.72 15.16
CA SER A 598 1.46 17.38 14.57
C SER A 598 -0.03 17.07 14.40
N ASP A 599 -0.38 16.66 13.19
CA ASP A 599 -1.75 16.31 12.80
C ASP A 599 -1.94 14.78 12.91
N PRO A 600 -3.18 14.28 13.07
CA PRO A 600 -3.46 12.85 12.94
C PRO A 600 -3.01 12.35 11.55
N TRP A 601 -2.64 11.08 11.44
CA TRP A 601 -2.23 10.48 10.17
C TRP A 601 -3.08 9.27 9.79
N GLY A 602 -3.34 8.42 10.78
CA GLY A 602 -3.94 7.10 10.63
C GLY A 602 -3.44 6.21 11.77
N TYR A 603 -4.26 5.25 12.21
CA TYR A 603 -3.95 4.40 13.37
C TYR A 603 -3.71 5.15 14.69
N ASN A 604 -4.11 6.41 14.80
CA ASN A 604 -4.17 7.15 16.06
C ASN A 604 -5.38 6.67 16.89
N PRO A 605 -5.19 6.28 18.18
CA PRO A 605 -6.29 5.94 19.06
C PRO A 605 -7.31 7.07 19.19
N ILE A 606 -8.60 6.73 19.08
CA ILE A 606 -9.71 7.62 19.42
C ILE A 606 -10.17 7.25 20.83
N LEU A 607 -10.15 8.22 21.74
CA LEU A 607 -10.42 8.02 23.15
C LEU A 607 -11.69 8.75 23.58
N LYS A 608 -12.46 8.14 24.47
CA LYS A 608 -13.58 8.77 25.18
C LYS A 608 -13.37 8.55 26.66
N ASP A 609 -13.25 9.64 27.42
CA ASP A 609 -13.06 9.61 28.87
C ASP A 609 -11.82 8.76 29.28
N GLY A 610 -10.76 8.82 28.46
CA GLY A 610 -9.51 8.07 28.65
C GLY A 610 -9.49 6.66 28.06
N GLU A 611 -10.64 6.11 27.66
CA GLU A 611 -10.77 4.76 27.13
C GLU A 611 -10.78 4.74 25.60
N ARG A 612 -10.10 3.77 24.98
CA ARG A 612 -10.10 3.63 23.51
C ARG A 612 -11.48 3.18 23.01
N VAL A 613 -12.10 4.02 22.19
CA VAL A 613 -13.42 3.76 21.57
C VAL A 613 -13.36 3.59 20.04
N GLY A 614 -12.19 3.84 19.44
CA GLY A 614 -12.02 3.73 18.01
C GLY A 614 -10.58 3.88 17.56
N MET A 615 -10.43 4.05 16.26
CA MET A 615 -9.13 4.26 15.61
C MET A 615 -9.31 5.15 14.38
N THR A 616 -8.40 6.10 14.17
CA THR A 616 -8.39 6.89 12.93
C THR A 616 -7.95 6.03 11.75
N SER A 617 -8.56 6.21 10.59
CA SER A 617 -8.18 5.56 9.32
C SER A 617 -7.33 6.47 8.43
N SER A 618 -7.60 7.78 8.43
CA SER A 618 -6.80 8.83 7.78
C SER A 618 -6.77 10.07 8.65
N GLY A 619 -5.79 10.93 8.43
CA GLY A 619 -5.76 12.27 9.00
C GLY A 619 -4.80 13.21 8.31
N GLY A 620 -4.92 14.49 8.63
CA GLY A 620 -4.02 15.53 8.15
C GLY A 620 -4.60 16.92 8.40
N TYR A 621 -4.02 17.94 7.78
CA TYR A 621 -4.51 19.31 7.85
C TYR A 621 -5.34 19.67 6.63
N GLY A 622 -6.59 20.08 6.83
CA GLY A 622 -7.45 20.66 5.79
C GLY A 622 -7.13 22.14 5.61
N HIS A 623 -6.34 22.47 4.57
CA HIS A 623 -5.83 23.83 4.37
C HIS A 623 -6.89 24.86 3.95
N ARG A 624 -7.98 24.45 3.29
CA ARG A 624 -9.09 25.36 2.92
C ARG A 624 -10.01 25.64 4.09
N VAL A 625 -10.18 24.66 4.99
CA VAL A 625 -11.02 24.82 6.21
C VAL A 625 -10.22 25.30 7.43
N GLY A 626 -8.89 25.23 7.39
CA GLY A 626 -8.01 25.66 8.47
C GLY A 626 -8.14 24.81 9.74
N LYS A 627 -8.26 23.48 9.58
CA LYS A 627 -8.48 22.53 10.68
C LYS A 627 -7.66 21.27 10.49
N SER A 628 -7.20 20.67 11.59
CA SER A 628 -6.71 19.30 11.58
C SER A 628 -7.91 18.35 11.58
N ILE A 629 -7.89 17.38 10.68
CA ILE A 629 -8.99 16.49 10.38
C ILE A 629 -8.52 15.05 10.60
N ALA A 630 -9.36 14.23 11.20
CA ALA A 630 -9.21 12.78 11.16
C ALA A 630 -10.50 12.14 10.67
N LEU A 631 -10.37 11.10 9.85
CA LEU A 631 -11.43 10.12 9.61
C LEU A 631 -11.14 8.91 10.48
N GLY A 632 -12.18 8.24 10.99
CA GLY A 632 -11.99 7.05 11.82
C GLY A 632 -13.28 6.33 12.15
N TYR A 633 -13.16 5.10 12.64
CA TYR A 633 -14.29 4.27 12.98
C TYR A 633 -14.50 4.23 14.49
N VAL A 634 -15.74 4.48 14.91
CA VAL A 634 -16.21 4.39 16.30
C VAL A 634 -17.53 3.63 16.33
N LYS A 635 -17.96 3.17 17.51
CA LYS A 635 -19.31 2.59 17.68
C LYS A 635 -20.40 3.65 17.41
N PRO A 636 -21.60 3.26 16.94
CA PRO A 636 -22.69 4.18 16.57
C PRO A 636 -23.05 5.22 17.64
N GLU A 637 -22.99 4.86 18.93
CA GLU A 637 -23.28 5.76 20.04
C GLU A 637 -22.32 6.96 20.13
N PHE A 638 -21.11 6.84 19.59
CA PHE A 638 -20.10 7.91 19.56
C PHE A 638 -20.08 8.67 18.24
N ALA A 639 -20.90 8.28 17.25
CA ALA A 639 -20.86 8.83 15.90
C ALA A 639 -21.74 10.08 15.69
N VAL A 640 -22.37 10.59 16.75
CA VAL A 640 -23.28 11.74 16.68
C VAL A 640 -22.47 13.05 16.57
N PRO A 641 -22.74 13.92 15.59
CA PRO A 641 -22.11 15.24 15.54
C PRO A 641 -22.26 16.04 16.84
N GLY A 642 -21.20 16.72 17.25
CA GLY A 642 -21.07 17.41 18.54
C GLY A 642 -20.48 16.56 19.67
N THR A 643 -20.31 15.25 19.45
CA THR A 643 -19.68 14.35 20.45
C THR A 643 -18.22 14.74 20.64
N GLN A 644 -17.86 15.07 21.90
CA GLN A 644 -16.50 15.38 22.31
C GLN A 644 -15.73 14.10 22.66
N MET A 645 -14.48 14.03 22.20
CA MET A 645 -13.56 12.91 22.38
C MET A 645 -12.10 13.41 22.29
N ASP A 646 -11.14 12.50 22.36
CA ASP A 646 -9.73 12.81 22.12
C ASP A 646 -9.16 11.94 21.00
N VAL A 647 -8.15 12.46 20.31
CA VAL A 647 -7.28 11.68 19.41
C VAL A 647 -5.86 11.71 19.97
N GLU A 648 -5.26 10.55 20.17
CA GLU A 648 -3.88 10.49 20.66
C GLU A 648 -2.87 10.74 19.55
N ILE A 649 -2.06 11.80 19.71
CA ILE A 649 -1.00 12.19 18.77
C ILE A 649 0.32 12.24 19.53
N LEU A 650 1.25 11.36 19.15
CA LEU A 650 2.58 11.22 19.78
C LEU A 650 2.51 11.04 21.30
N GLY A 651 1.63 10.11 21.74
CA GLY A 651 1.43 9.79 23.15
C GLY A 651 0.69 10.86 23.96
N ARG A 652 0.06 11.84 23.29
CA ARG A 652 -0.69 12.92 23.96
C ARG A 652 -2.12 13.00 23.42
N PRO A 653 -3.15 12.90 24.28
CA PRO A 653 -4.53 13.12 23.87
C PRO A 653 -4.72 14.58 23.43
N ARG A 654 -5.42 14.76 22.32
CA ARG A 654 -5.83 16.06 21.77
C ARG A 654 -7.35 16.10 21.65
N SER A 655 -7.96 17.15 22.20
CA SER A 655 -9.40 17.36 22.12
C SER A 655 -9.87 17.30 20.67
N ALA A 656 -10.97 16.58 20.44
CA ALA A 656 -11.56 16.39 19.14
C ALA A 656 -13.09 16.38 19.23
N GLU A 657 -13.74 16.82 18.16
CA GLU A 657 -15.19 16.82 18.05
C GLU A 657 -15.63 16.11 16.76
N VAL A 658 -16.64 15.26 16.88
CA VAL A 658 -17.32 14.67 15.71
C VAL A 658 -18.10 15.75 15.00
N VAL A 659 -17.83 15.93 13.71
CA VAL A 659 -18.46 16.96 12.88
C VAL A 659 -19.23 16.35 11.71
N PRO A 660 -20.23 17.05 11.16
CA PRO A 660 -20.84 16.65 9.90
C PRO A 660 -19.80 16.60 8.78
N MET A 661 -19.85 15.55 7.97
CA MET A 661 -18.98 15.35 6.81
C MET A 661 -19.79 15.50 5.51
N PRO A 662 -19.31 16.26 4.51
CA PRO A 662 -17.99 16.89 4.44
C PRO A 662 -17.91 18.27 5.11
N LEU A 663 -16.68 18.69 5.45
CA LEU A 663 -16.39 20.01 6.02
C LEU A 663 -16.37 21.12 4.96
N TYR A 664 -15.92 20.80 3.74
CA TYR A 664 -15.84 21.75 2.64
C TYR A 664 -16.94 21.52 1.60
N ASP A 665 -17.67 22.59 1.24
CA ASP A 665 -18.76 22.57 0.25
C ASP A 665 -19.73 21.39 0.43
N PRO A 666 -20.50 21.34 1.54
CA PRO A 666 -21.35 20.20 1.88
C PRO A 666 -22.47 19.91 0.88
N LYS A 667 -22.83 20.90 0.07
CA LYS A 667 -23.85 20.74 -0.98
C LYS A 667 -23.25 20.33 -2.34
N ASN A 668 -21.92 20.25 -2.44
CA ASN A 668 -21.17 20.04 -3.68
C ASN A 668 -21.54 21.07 -4.77
N GLU A 669 -21.80 22.32 -4.38
CA GLU A 669 -22.19 23.40 -5.28
C GLU A 669 -21.04 23.78 -6.22
N LYS A 670 -19.81 23.84 -5.72
CA LYS A 670 -18.63 24.19 -6.53
C LYS A 670 -18.36 23.13 -7.60
N MET A 671 -18.37 21.86 -7.22
CA MET A 671 -18.16 20.75 -8.15
C MET A 671 -19.23 20.68 -9.25
N LYS A 672 -20.49 21.02 -8.92
CA LYS A 672 -21.63 20.97 -9.85
C LYS A 672 -21.83 22.26 -10.65
N SER A 673 -21.09 23.33 -10.35
CA SER A 673 -21.20 24.65 -10.99
C SER A 673 -20.86 24.68 -12.47
#